data_AF-A0A931VDD7-F1
#
_entry.id   AF-A0A931VDD7-F1
#
_cell.length_a   1.000
_cell.length_b   1.000
_cell.length_c   1.000
_cell.angle_alpha   90.00
_cell.angle_beta   90.00
_cell.angle_gamma   90.00
#
_symmetry.space_group_name_H-M   'P 1'
#
loop_
_entity.id
_entity.type
_entity.pdbx_description
1 polymer ?
#
loop_
_entity_poly.entity_id
_entity_poly.type
_entity_poly.pdbx_seq_one_letter_code
_entity_poly.pdbx_strand_id
1 'polypeptide(L)'
;MSIQRPDTPSPSQGEGKITKLTPAHPASNASNKPSETVTSFLNTHHNPSLADIAADRSTQEITGAIADGVELDPRFGAIRSELIAAWERSHPGQDILSAAGQNYNLGNPGNPDAPTLSTDTTRLFRERFPEDARGYDAKERVRVYATPREDPAYRSAQDAALEMTNRDPLYRQDPSRDTLRSAAIHADYVTWTEFAKKFPEKTSAYTAMGDPHLMLAQQRLEHSNKQGVTSLHQTPMQGAEQNSDQTQKNTPESSANILLEEAKRPYTIDDIRATQADMALFDAYSTKQGRTFTYFSNGFYDYLTTGSSLSHRGLYPENRQPPMPEQLTNPEAYDALILKFYTGWRENMINNRDEAASRRPDLMKRLGDPNRLPLPKSATELREIFEKYPELNEICGVSYQGDIQEARFKTPFVHFVGHRYSGYAYERPETQVRLYLHPPKEALPHIAQQFADQAIAQDVPFTFKLIDFSIAESNADTRLDRMIFYTDNQNAAKTLEILQGIQKTHPEWFANRELPPLTAEVIPGIGFAQDPSAIQDAKFADHGKTKTSFNGVRSRFLEQAWQGATIDILKTFPDQRLGNGQTLREVFGQKVAEQGITPDEARQLWANGLDGQNLNQQMRGKLQSAVSRTMIAVMPKISAESLKPYIDQRIAALAPSFEIDPENLARNAT
;
A
#
# COMPACT_ATOMS: atom_id res chain seq x y z
N MET A 1 -41.61 37.90 26.54
CA MET A 1 -42.78 38.09 25.64
C MET A 1 -43.30 36.73 25.26
N SER A 2 -44.62 36.59 25.05
CA SER A 2 -45.29 35.29 24.80
C SER A 2 -46.05 35.33 23.48
N ILE A 3 -46.16 34.17 22.81
CA ILE A 3 -47.17 33.70 21.82
C ILE A 3 -46.64 32.32 21.37
N GLN A 4 -47.17 31.19 21.86
CA GLN A 4 -48.41 30.45 21.47
C GLN A 4 -48.27 29.55 20.23
N ARG A 5 -48.80 28.31 20.36
CA ARG A 5 -48.94 27.29 19.30
C ARG A 5 -50.23 27.52 18.45
N PRO A 6 -50.52 26.67 17.45
CA PRO A 6 -51.34 25.47 17.71
C PRO A 6 -50.91 24.20 16.94
N ASP A 7 -51.65 23.09 17.13
CA ASP A 7 -51.30 21.72 16.72
C ASP A 7 -52.33 21.07 15.74
N THR A 8 -51.89 20.28 14.74
CA THR A 8 -52.66 19.19 14.01
C THR A 8 -53.90 19.61 13.15
N PRO A 9 -54.65 18.71 12.42
CA PRO A 9 -54.53 17.25 12.17
C PRO A 9 -54.68 16.79 10.67
N SER A 10 -54.87 15.47 10.44
CA SER A 10 -55.06 14.79 9.12
C SER A 10 -56.54 14.54 8.72
N PRO A 11 -56.81 14.20 7.44
CA PRO A 11 -57.52 12.96 7.04
C PRO A 11 -56.82 12.25 5.84
N SER A 12 -56.82 10.91 5.62
CA SER A 12 -57.89 9.93 5.28
C SER A 12 -58.55 10.16 3.89
N GLN A 13 -58.93 9.17 3.05
CA GLN A 13 -59.15 7.70 3.17
C GLN A 13 -58.64 6.91 1.92
N GLY A 14 -58.75 5.56 1.89
CA GLY A 14 -58.60 4.72 0.66
C GLY A 14 -58.70 3.21 0.89
N GLU A 15 -59.68 2.51 0.30
CA GLU A 15 -60.00 1.08 0.57
C GLU A 15 -59.76 0.12 -0.62
N GLY A 16 -59.58 -1.19 -0.34
CA GLY A 16 -59.56 -2.28 -1.32
C GLY A 16 -59.52 -3.67 -0.65
N LYS A 17 -60.26 -4.69 -1.15
CA LYS A 17 -60.60 -5.91 -0.39
C LYS A 17 -60.79 -7.19 -1.25
N ILE A 18 -60.17 -8.32 -0.82
CA ILE A 18 -60.67 -9.73 -0.92
C ILE A 18 -60.67 -10.30 -2.40
N THR A 19 -60.52 -11.58 -2.78
CA THR A 19 -60.64 -12.94 -2.16
C THR A 19 -59.57 -13.95 -2.66
N LYS A 20 -59.49 -15.14 -2.01
CA LYS A 20 -58.77 -16.37 -2.43
C LYS A 20 -59.50 -17.17 -3.52
N LEU A 21 -58.83 -18.16 -4.15
CA LEU A 21 -59.19 -19.61 -4.07
C LEU A 21 -58.16 -20.55 -4.75
N THR A 22 -58.17 -21.83 -4.34
CA THR A 22 -57.39 -23.00 -4.84
C THR A 22 -58.37 -24.18 -5.07
N PRO A 23 -58.07 -25.31 -5.79
CA PRO A 23 -57.01 -26.31 -5.50
C PRO A 23 -56.23 -26.71 -6.80
N ALA A 24 -55.72 -27.93 -7.13
CA ALA A 24 -55.79 -29.32 -6.63
C ALA A 24 -54.61 -30.23 -7.10
N HIS A 25 -54.59 -31.48 -6.61
CA HIS A 25 -53.76 -32.65 -6.97
C HIS A 25 -54.53 -33.59 -7.96
N PRO A 26 -54.01 -34.74 -8.50
CA PRO A 26 -52.95 -35.67 -8.02
C PRO A 26 -51.97 -36.17 -9.14
N ALA A 27 -51.56 -37.44 -9.18
CA ALA A 27 -50.36 -38.01 -8.51
C ALA A 27 -50.02 -39.44 -9.05
N SER A 28 -48.98 -40.10 -8.49
CA SER A 28 -48.48 -41.48 -8.80
C SER A 28 -47.69 -41.61 -10.14
N ASN A 29 -46.87 -42.65 -10.39
CA ASN A 29 -46.65 -43.93 -9.68
C ASN A 29 -45.18 -44.44 -9.82
N ALA A 30 -44.80 -45.59 -9.23
CA ALA A 30 -43.39 -46.02 -9.07
C ALA A 30 -43.07 -47.51 -9.36
N SER A 31 -41.76 -47.84 -9.32
CA SER A 31 -41.12 -49.17 -9.11
C SER A 31 -40.89 -50.12 -10.30
N ASN A 32 -39.62 -50.52 -10.54
CA ASN A 32 -39.13 -51.89 -10.23
C ASN A 32 -37.62 -52.14 -10.55
N LYS A 33 -37.07 -53.17 -9.88
CA LYS A 33 -35.78 -53.89 -10.08
C LYS A 33 -36.13 -55.40 -10.31
N PRO A 34 -35.24 -56.39 -10.61
CA PRO A 34 -33.84 -56.57 -10.14
C PRO A 34 -32.85 -57.25 -11.16
N SER A 35 -31.69 -57.74 -10.67
CA SER A 35 -30.93 -59.00 -10.95
C SER A 35 -30.88 -59.66 -12.36
N GLU A 36 -29.81 -60.37 -12.81
CA GLU A 36 -28.55 -60.82 -12.15
C GLU A 36 -27.41 -61.30 -13.12
N THR A 37 -26.16 -61.31 -12.60
CA THR A 37 -24.96 -62.19 -12.83
C THR A 37 -24.43 -62.72 -14.20
N VAL A 38 -23.07 -62.66 -14.30
CA VAL A 38 -22.08 -63.72 -14.69
C VAL A 38 -21.42 -63.78 -16.10
N THR A 39 -20.09 -63.50 -16.10
CA THR A 39 -18.94 -63.94 -16.95
C THR A 39 -18.98 -63.99 -18.49
N SER A 40 -17.95 -63.42 -19.13
CA SER A 40 -16.75 -64.19 -19.59
C SER A 40 -15.68 -63.26 -20.22
N PHE A 41 -14.66 -63.80 -20.92
CA PHE A 41 -13.36 -63.17 -21.19
C PHE A 41 -13.13 -62.69 -22.65
N LEU A 42 -12.30 -61.63 -22.76
CA LEU A 42 -11.35 -61.28 -23.84
C LEU A 42 -11.81 -60.79 -25.24
N ASN A 43 -11.25 -59.62 -25.57
CA ASN A 43 -10.72 -59.16 -26.87
C ASN A 43 -11.60 -59.19 -28.14
N THR A 44 -11.87 -57.99 -28.67
CA THR A 44 -11.14 -57.51 -29.86
C THR A 44 -11.15 -55.96 -29.92
N HIS A 45 -10.33 -55.37 -30.79
CA HIS A 45 -10.02 -53.93 -30.76
C HIS A 45 -11.21 -53.02 -31.13
N HIS A 46 -11.22 -51.84 -30.52
CA HIS A 46 -11.92 -50.65 -31.02
C HIS A 46 -10.98 -49.44 -30.96
N ASN A 47 -11.17 -48.51 -31.89
CA ASN A 47 -10.49 -47.20 -31.83
C ASN A 47 -11.00 -46.44 -30.60
N PRO A 48 -10.14 -45.69 -29.89
CA PRO A 48 -10.61 -44.71 -28.92
C PRO A 48 -11.45 -43.64 -29.64
N SER A 49 -12.45 -43.13 -28.93
CA SER A 49 -13.26 -42.01 -29.39
C SER A 49 -12.55 -40.68 -29.10
N LEU A 50 -13.07 -39.57 -29.63
CA LEU A 50 -12.58 -38.23 -29.28
C LEU A 50 -12.80 -37.84 -27.80
N ALA A 51 -13.46 -38.69 -26.99
CA ALA A 51 -13.64 -38.45 -25.56
C ALA A 51 -12.49 -38.99 -24.68
N ASP A 52 -11.61 -39.86 -25.21
CA ASP A 52 -10.69 -40.66 -24.39
C ASP A 52 -9.29 -40.01 -24.18
N ILE A 53 -9.04 -38.82 -24.76
CA ILE A 53 -7.75 -38.11 -24.67
C ILE A 53 -7.83 -36.98 -23.62
N ALA A 54 -7.94 -37.34 -22.34
CA ALA A 54 -8.10 -36.37 -21.25
C ALA A 54 -7.45 -36.79 -19.90
N ALA A 55 -6.32 -37.52 -19.92
CA ALA A 55 -5.75 -38.12 -18.71
C ALA A 55 -4.20 -38.15 -18.60
N ASP A 56 -3.52 -37.02 -18.85
CA ASP A 56 -2.30 -36.66 -18.10
C ASP A 56 -2.16 -35.12 -18.01
N ARG A 57 -1.55 -34.59 -16.96
CA ARG A 57 -1.39 -33.15 -16.69
C ARG A 57 -0.05 -32.85 -15.99
N SER A 58 1.04 -32.75 -16.76
CA SER A 58 2.33 -32.26 -16.24
C SER A 58 3.25 -31.61 -17.30
N THR A 59 2.71 -30.68 -18.10
CA THR A 59 3.52 -29.77 -18.94
C THR A 59 3.14 -28.31 -18.71
N GLN A 60 4.13 -27.41 -18.77
CA GLN A 60 3.95 -25.97 -18.58
C GLN A 60 2.94 -25.38 -19.57
N GLU A 61 2.20 -24.35 -19.16
CA GLU A 61 1.16 -23.72 -19.97
C GLU A 61 1.74 -22.99 -21.19
N ILE A 62 1.72 -23.67 -22.34
CA ILE A 62 1.98 -23.08 -23.65
C ILE A 62 0.75 -22.26 -24.03
N THR A 63 0.81 -20.95 -23.80
CA THR A 63 -0.29 -20.00 -24.06
C THR A 63 -0.82 -20.13 -25.49
N GLY A 64 -2.09 -20.53 -25.62
CA GLY A 64 -2.72 -21.04 -26.85
C GLY A 64 -3.01 -20.03 -27.97
N ALA A 65 -2.26 -18.93 -28.04
CA ALA A 65 -2.31 -18.01 -29.16
C ALA A 65 -1.66 -18.62 -30.42
N ILE A 66 -2.11 -18.13 -31.59
CA ILE A 66 -1.45 -18.39 -32.87
C ILE A 66 -0.22 -17.48 -32.98
N ALA A 67 0.89 -18.06 -33.40
CA ALA A 67 2.10 -17.34 -33.80
C ALA A 67 1.98 -16.98 -35.28
N ASP A 68 1.96 -15.71 -35.63
CA ASP A 68 1.69 -15.31 -37.02
C ASP A 68 2.79 -15.84 -37.97
N GLY A 69 2.37 -16.26 -39.16
CA GLY A 69 3.19 -16.97 -40.13
C GLY A 69 3.09 -18.50 -40.02
N VAL A 70 2.47 -19.06 -38.98
CA VAL A 70 2.15 -20.49 -38.92
C VAL A 70 0.95 -20.81 -39.82
N GLU A 71 0.00 -19.89 -39.94
CA GLU A 71 -1.12 -19.94 -40.90
C GLU A 71 -0.68 -19.77 -42.36
N LEU A 72 0.54 -19.29 -42.58
CA LEU A 72 1.22 -19.28 -43.88
C LEU A 72 1.98 -20.60 -44.17
N ASP A 73 2.09 -21.52 -43.21
CA ASP A 73 2.62 -22.86 -43.46
C ASP A 73 1.57 -23.69 -44.26
N PRO A 74 1.92 -24.22 -45.45
CA PRO A 74 0.99 -25.04 -46.23
C PRO A 74 0.41 -26.25 -45.46
N ARG A 75 1.12 -26.74 -44.44
CA ARG A 75 0.69 -27.85 -43.58
C ARG A 75 -0.38 -27.43 -42.58
N PHE A 76 -0.33 -26.19 -42.08
CA PHE A 76 -1.40 -25.61 -41.24
C PHE A 76 -2.68 -25.44 -42.06
N GLY A 77 -2.56 -24.93 -43.30
CA GLY A 77 -3.66 -24.87 -44.26
C GLY A 77 -4.27 -26.24 -44.55
N ALA A 78 -3.44 -27.28 -44.75
CA ALA A 78 -3.89 -28.65 -44.97
C ALA A 78 -4.67 -29.22 -43.76
N ILE A 79 -4.18 -29.02 -42.53
CA ILE A 79 -4.90 -29.42 -41.30
C ILE A 79 -6.25 -28.69 -41.20
N ARG A 80 -6.31 -27.39 -41.52
CA ARG A 80 -7.57 -26.64 -41.51
C ARG A 80 -8.59 -27.20 -42.50
N SER A 81 -8.16 -27.58 -43.70
CA SER A 81 -9.02 -28.26 -44.68
C SER A 81 -9.46 -29.67 -44.24
N GLU A 82 -8.58 -30.43 -43.58
CA GLU A 82 -8.92 -31.74 -43.00
C GLU A 82 -10.01 -31.62 -41.93
N LEU A 83 -9.90 -30.62 -41.05
CA LEU A 83 -10.88 -30.34 -40.00
C LEU A 83 -12.24 -29.88 -40.55
N ILE A 84 -12.28 -29.00 -41.55
CA ILE A 84 -13.54 -28.62 -42.23
C ILE A 84 -14.21 -29.87 -42.82
N ALA A 85 -13.46 -30.66 -43.60
CA ALA A 85 -13.97 -31.88 -44.22
C ALA A 85 -14.35 -32.97 -43.19
N ALA A 86 -13.81 -32.95 -41.97
CA ALA A 86 -14.26 -33.80 -40.86
C ALA A 86 -15.57 -33.29 -40.25
N TRP A 87 -15.66 -31.98 -39.99
CA TRP A 87 -16.84 -31.33 -39.42
C TRP A 87 -18.07 -31.48 -40.32
N GLU A 88 -17.95 -31.26 -41.62
CA GLU A 88 -19.08 -31.38 -42.57
C GLU A 88 -19.56 -32.84 -42.71
N ARG A 89 -18.67 -33.83 -42.50
CA ARG A 89 -19.06 -35.25 -42.43
C ARG A 89 -19.79 -35.61 -41.14
N SER A 90 -19.52 -34.93 -40.02
CA SER A 90 -20.23 -35.14 -38.76
C SER A 90 -21.51 -34.32 -38.60
N HIS A 91 -21.76 -33.34 -39.49
CA HIS A 91 -22.97 -32.51 -39.51
C HIS A 91 -23.71 -32.58 -40.87
N PRO A 92 -24.32 -33.74 -41.24
CA PRO A 92 -24.95 -33.91 -42.55
C PRO A 92 -26.02 -32.86 -42.86
N GLY A 93 -25.89 -32.20 -44.01
CA GLY A 93 -26.79 -31.12 -44.43
C GLY A 93 -26.42 -29.73 -43.88
N GLN A 94 -25.25 -29.58 -43.24
CA GLN A 94 -24.67 -28.31 -42.81
C GLN A 94 -23.26 -28.18 -43.39
N ASP A 95 -22.91 -26.97 -43.84
CA ASP A 95 -21.56 -26.60 -44.26
C ASP A 95 -20.88 -25.70 -43.22
N ILE A 96 -19.61 -25.38 -43.42
CA ILE A 96 -18.85 -24.46 -42.54
C ILE A 96 -19.41 -23.02 -42.54
N LEU A 97 -20.33 -22.66 -43.45
CA LEU A 97 -20.95 -21.33 -43.55
C LEU A 97 -22.30 -21.22 -42.82
N SER A 98 -22.93 -22.35 -42.51
CA SER A 98 -24.13 -22.48 -41.69
C SER A 98 -23.94 -21.90 -40.28
N ALA A 99 -25.03 -21.63 -39.55
CA ALA A 99 -24.93 -21.08 -38.19
C ALA A 99 -24.11 -21.97 -37.22
N ALA A 100 -24.20 -23.29 -37.35
CA ALA A 100 -23.37 -24.22 -36.57
C ALA A 100 -21.91 -24.26 -37.07
N GLY A 101 -21.72 -24.19 -38.40
CA GLY A 101 -20.39 -24.11 -39.02
C GLY A 101 -19.64 -22.84 -38.61
N GLN A 102 -20.31 -21.69 -38.58
CA GLN A 102 -19.73 -20.43 -38.14
C GLN A 102 -19.40 -20.41 -36.64
N ASN A 103 -20.24 -21.03 -35.80
CA ASN A 103 -19.93 -21.22 -34.38
C ASN A 103 -18.63 -22.03 -34.15
N TYR A 104 -18.28 -22.95 -35.07
CA TYR A 104 -16.99 -23.65 -35.03
C TYR A 104 -15.87 -22.84 -35.72
N ASN A 105 -16.14 -22.22 -36.87
CA ASN A 105 -15.16 -21.47 -37.66
C ASN A 105 -14.66 -20.19 -36.95
N LEU A 106 -15.55 -19.47 -36.26
CA LEU A 106 -15.32 -18.15 -35.67
C LEU A 106 -15.47 -18.11 -34.14
N GLY A 107 -15.96 -19.20 -33.53
CA GLY A 107 -16.30 -19.26 -32.10
C GLY A 107 -17.79 -19.04 -31.82
N ASN A 108 -18.25 -19.55 -30.67
CA ASN A 108 -19.66 -19.56 -30.28
C ASN A 108 -19.95 -18.49 -29.21
N PRO A 109 -20.72 -17.42 -29.51
CA PRO A 109 -21.03 -16.38 -28.52
C PRO A 109 -21.79 -16.87 -27.28
N GLY A 110 -22.48 -18.02 -27.36
CA GLY A 110 -23.16 -18.66 -26.24
C GLY A 110 -22.31 -19.66 -25.46
N ASN A 111 -21.10 -19.97 -25.91
CA ASN A 111 -20.12 -20.81 -25.20
C ASN A 111 -18.68 -20.43 -25.63
N PRO A 112 -18.07 -19.41 -25.01
CA PRO A 112 -16.74 -18.92 -25.39
C PRO A 112 -15.62 -19.97 -25.28
N ASP A 113 -15.78 -20.96 -24.39
CA ASP A 113 -14.81 -22.04 -24.16
C ASP A 113 -14.92 -23.18 -25.20
N ALA A 114 -15.82 -23.07 -26.18
CA ALA A 114 -15.99 -24.07 -27.23
C ALA A 114 -14.75 -24.15 -28.15
N PRO A 115 -14.27 -25.35 -28.52
CA PRO A 115 -13.24 -25.50 -29.55
C PRO A 115 -13.65 -24.83 -30.85
N THR A 116 -12.68 -24.20 -31.51
CA THR A 116 -12.85 -23.56 -32.81
C THR A 116 -11.96 -24.26 -33.83
N LEU A 117 -12.30 -24.12 -35.11
CA LEU A 117 -11.44 -24.54 -36.21
C LEU A 117 -10.02 -23.94 -36.08
N SER A 118 -9.91 -22.72 -35.56
CA SER A 118 -8.63 -22.05 -35.30
C SER A 118 -7.81 -22.74 -34.20
N THR A 119 -8.43 -23.01 -33.06
CA THR A 119 -7.76 -23.66 -31.91
C THR A 119 -7.47 -25.15 -32.17
N ASP A 120 -8.36 -25.88 -32.84
CA ASP A 120 -8.10 -27.26 -33.27
C ASP A 120 -7.00 -27.35 -34.33
N THR A 121 -6.95 -26.45 -35.32
CA THR A 121 -5.86 -26.43 -36.32
C THR A 121 -4.53 -26.19 -35.62
N THR A 122 -4.49 -25.23 -34.69
CA THR A 122 -3.29 -24.91 -33.89
C THR A 122 -2.85 -26.09 -33.03
N ARG A 123 -3.80 -26.75 -32.35
CA ARG A 123 -3.54 -27.94 -31.53
C ARG A 123 -2.99 -29.09 -32.37
N LEU A 124 -3.65 -29.45 -33.47
CA LEU A 124 -3.18 -30.50 -34.38
C LEU A 124 -1.84 -30.15 -35.06
N PHE A 125 -1.56 -28.88 -35.35
CA PHE A 125 -0.26 -28.47 -35.87
C PHE A 125 0.85 -28.62 -34.82
N ARG A 126 0.60 -28.21 -33.57
CA ARG A 126 1.53 -28.40 -32.43
C ARG A 126 1.78 -29.90 -32.13
N GLU A 127 0.74 -30.74 -32.25
CA GLU A 127 0.84 -32.20 -32.10
C GLU A 127 1.62 -32.87 -33.25
N ARG A 128 1.38 -32.48 -34.50
CA ARG A 128 1.98 -33.10 -35.70
C ARG A 128 3.37 -32.56 -36.06
N PHE A 129 3.65 -31.29 -35.75
CA PHE A 129 4.89 -30.58 -36.12
C PHE A 129 5.49 -29.81 -34.92
N PRO A 130 5.82 -30.48 -33.79
CA PRO A 130 6.21 -29.81 -32.55
C PRO A 130 7.49 -28.95 -32.67
N GLU A 131 8.48 -29.36 -33.48
CA GLU A 131 9.70 -28.57 -33.68
C GLU A 131 9.46 -27.31 -34.51
N ASP A 132 8.66 -27.40 -35.57
CA ASP A 132 8.29 -26.23 -36.36
C ASP A 132 7.42 -25.28 -35.53
N ALA A 133 6.48 -25.80 -34.73
CA ALA A 133 5.69 -25.00 -33.79
C ALA A 133 6.58 -24.29 -32.76
N ARG A 134 7.61 -24.96 -32.20
CA ARG A 134 8.64 -24.30 -31.38
C ARG A 134 9.42 -23.23 -32.14
N GLY A 135 9.71 -23.47 -33.42
CA GLY A 135 10.36 -22.50 -34.31
C GLY A 135 9.49 -21.27 -34.62
N TYR A 136 8.17 -21.45 -34.72
CA TYR A 136 7.20 -20.36 -34.83
C TYR A 136 7.03 -19.61 -33.51
N ASP A 137 6.89 -20.30 -32.37
CA ASP A 137 6.86 -19.68 -31.04
C ASP A 137 8.13 -18.84 -30.78
N ALA A 138 9.32 -19.35 -31.17
CA ALA A 138 10.58 -18.64 -31.00
C ALA A 138 10.66 -17.36 -31.86
N LYS A 139 10.21 -17.41 -33.11
CA LYS A 139 10.10 -16.23 -33.99
C LYS A 139 9.06 -15.24 -33.45
N GLU A 140 7.94 -15.73 -32.96
CA GLU A 140 6.86 -14.90 -32.43
C GLU A 140 7.29 -14.17 -31.17
N ARG A 141 8.04 -14.80 -30.26
CA ARG A 141 8.55 -14.15 -29.04
C ARG A 141 9.38 -12.89 -29.29
N VAL A 142 10.01 -12.78 -30.46
CA VAL A 142 10.84 -11.63 -30.89
C VAL A 142 10.14 -10.74 -31.95
N ARG A 143 8.93 -11.10 -32.38
CA ARG A 143 8.20 -10.39 -33.45
C ARG A 143 7.58 -9.10 -32.92
N VAL A 144 8.08 -7.97 -33.43
CA VAL A 144 7.50 -6.64 -33.20
C VAL A 144 6.48 -6.33 -34.31
N TYR A 145 5.29 -5.88 -33.92
CA TYR A 145 4.19 -5.49 -34.81
C TYR A 145 4.19 -3.99 -35.13
N ALA A 146 3.39 -3.55 -36.11
CA ALA A 146 3.29 -2.13 -36.46
C ALA A 146 2.52 -1.33 -35.41
N THR A 147 1.58 -1.97 -34.69
CA THR A 147 1.05 -1.48 -33.42
C THR A 147 0.98 -2.60 -32.37
N PRO A 148 1.09 -2.31 -31.06
CA PRO A 148 0.98 -3.33 -30.01
C PRO A 148 -0.36 -4.08 -30.05
N ARG A 149 -1.43 -3.47 -30.56
CA ARG A 149 -2.77 -4.08 -30.63
C ARG A 149 -2.92 -5.16 -31.71
N GLU A 150 -2.02 -5.21 -32.69
CA GLU A 150 -1.97 -6.30 -33.66
C GLU A 150 -1.36 -7.57 -33.07
N ASP A 151 -0.49 -7.44 -32.06
CA ASP A 151 0.26 -8.53 -31.47
C ASP A 151 -0.65 -9.53 -30.70
N PRO A 152 -0.65 -10.83 -31.05
CA PRO A 152 -1.47 -11.84 -30.36
C PRO A 152 -1.13 -11.98 -28.88
N ALA A 153 0.14 -11.81 -28.49
CA ALA A 153 0.58 -11.93 -27.11
C ALA A 153 0.20 -10.68 -26.29
N TYR A 154 0.26 -9.48 -26.89
CA TYR A 154 -0.20 -8.25 -26.24
C TYR A 154 -1.71 -8.31 -25.99
N ARG A 155 -2.49 -8.75 -26.99
CA ARG A 155 -3.95 -8.96 -26.83
C ARG A 155 -4.25 -9.99 -25.72
N SER A 156 -3.56 -11.13 -25.72
CA SER A 156 -3.71 -12.13 -24.65
C SER A 156 -3.36 -11.59 -23.26
N ALA A 157 -2.41 -10.65 -23.14
CA ALA A 157 -2.12 -9.97 -21.87
C ALA A 157 -3.21 -8.95 -21.50
N GLN A 158 -3.74 -8.19 -22.46
CA GLN A 158 -4.86 -7.27 -22.23
C GLN A 158 -6.14 -8.02 -21.77
N ASP A 159 -6.44 -9.16 -22.40
CA ASP A 159 -7.58 -10.01 -22.04
C ASP A 159 -7.39 -10.65 -20.65
N ALA A 160 -6.17 -11.11 -20.33
CA ALA A 160 -5.86 -11.66 -19.00
C ALA A 160 -5.94 -10.61 -17.89
N ALA A 161 -5.53 -9.35 -18.15
CA ALA A 161 -5.69 -8.25 -17.20
C ALA A 161 -7.19 -7.91 -16.96
N LEU A 162 -8.00 -7.91 -18.03
CA LEU A 162 -9.45 -7.73 -17.92
C LEU A 162 -10.11 -8.89 -17.16
N GLU A 163 -9.73 -10.14 -17.43
CA GLU A 163 -10.24 -11.30 -16.70
C GLU A 163 -9.83 -11.26 -15.22
N MET A 164 -8.58 -10.97 -14.90
CA MET A 164 -8.09 -10.86 -13.53
C MET A 164 -8.84 -9.77 -12.76
N THR A 165 -9.13 -8.62 -13.39
CA THR A 165 -9.99 -7.57 -12.84
C THR A 165 -11.39 -8.08 -12.51
N ASN A 166 -12.02 -8.84 -13.42
CA ASN A 166 -13.35 -9.44 -13.23
C ASN A 166 -13.39 -10.63 -12.24
N ARG A 167 -12.23 -11.24 -11.95
CA ARG A 167 -12.05 -12.32 -10.99
C ARG A 167 -11.70 -11.83 -9.57
N ASP A 168 -11.32 -10.57 -9.40
CA ASP A 168 -10.89 -10.01 -8.11
C ASP A 168 -11.98 -10.15 -7.02
N PRO A 169 -11.66 -10.72 -5.84
CA PRO A 169 -12.62 -10.89 -4.75
C PRO A 169 -13.20 -9.59 -4.20
N LEU A 170 -12.47 -8.48 -4.22
CA LEU A 170 -12.93 -7.17 -3.75
C LEU A 170 -13.95 -6.59 -4.72
N TYR A 171 -13.68 -6.63 -6.03
CA TYR A 171 -14.62 -6.17 -7.05
C TYR A 171 -15.96 -6.93 -7.02
N ARG A 172 -15.91 -8.23 -6.67
CA ARG A 172 -17.11 -9.06 -6.45
C ARG A 172 -17.86 -8.78 -5.14
N GLN A 173 -17.22 -8.12 -4.17
CA GLN A 173 -17.83 -7.75 -2.88
C GLN A 173 -18.37 -6.32 -2.88
N ASP A 174 -17.73 -5.41 -3.62
CA ASP A 174 -18.18 -4.04 -3.87
C ASP A 174 -17.81 -3.62 -5.30
N PRO A 175 -18.78 -3.55 -6.23
CA PRO A 175 -18.54 -3.11 -7.62
C PRO A 175 -18.50 -1.57 -7.75
N SER A 176 -18.10 -0.84 -6.70
CA SER A 176 -17.93 0.60 -6.77
C SER A 176 -16.80 0.99 -7.74
N ARG A 177 -16.87 2.23 -8.23
CA ARG A 177 -15.95 2.76 -9.24
C ARG A 177 -14.49 2.75 -8.78
N ASP A 178 -14.25 2.90 -7.48
CA ASP A 178 -12.90 2.92 -6.91
C ASP A 178 -12.37 1.51 -6.67
N THR A 179 -13.21 0.56 -6.24
CA THR A 179 -12.83 -0.85 -6.13
C THR A 179 -12.54 -1.47 -7.50
N LEU A 180 -13.35 -1.16 -8.52
CA LEU A 180 -13.07 -1.50 -9.93
C LEU A 180 -11.70 -0.95 -10.38
N ARG A 181 -11.39 0.30 -10.04
CA ARG A 181 -10.11 0.94 -10.39
C ARG A 181 -8.92 0.27 -9.71
N SER A 182 -9.04 -0.11 -8.44
CA SER A 182 -7.98 -0.81 -7.71
C SER A 182 -7.73 -2.22 -8.26
N ALA A 183 -8.78 -2.98 -8.55
CA ALA A 183 -8.67 -4.30 -9.18
C ALA A 183 -8.02 -4.20 -10.57
N ALA A 184 -8.41 -3.20 -11.38
CA ALA A 184 -7.79 -2.93 -12.68
C ALA A 184 -6.30 -2.60 -12.55
N ILE A 185 -5.91 -1.72 -11.62
CA ILE A 185 -4.49 -1.36 -11.39
C ILE A 185 -3.66 -2.58 -10.97
N HIS A 186 -4.20 -3.47 -10.13
CA HIS A 186 -3.49 -4.68 -9.71
C HIS A 186 -3.33 -5.68 -10.86
N ALA A 187 -4.38 -5.92 -11.63
CA ALA A 187 -4.35 -6.81 -12.79
C ALA A 187 -3.40 -6.29 -13.90
N ASP A 188 -3.43 -4.99 -14.17
CA ASP A 188 -2.52 -4.30 -15.10
C ASP A 188 -1.06 -4.39 -14.62
N TYR A 189 -0.82 -4.20 -13.32
CA TYR A 189 0.50 -4.36 -12.71
C TYR A 189 1.08 -5.76 -12.95
N VAL A 190 0.34 -6.82 -12.60
CA VAL A 190 0.84 -8.20 -12.71
C VAL A 190 1.04 -8.58 -14.17
N THR A 191 0.03 -8.34 -15.01
CA THR A 191 -0.01 -8.92 -16.35
C THR A 191 1.03 -8.30 -17.29
N TRP A 192 1.22 -6.98 -17.25
CA TRP A 192 2.24 -6.34 -18.09
C TRP A 192 3.66 -6.57 -17.58
N THR A 193 3.85 -6.77 -16.27
CA THR A 193 5.16 -7.14 -15.71
C THR A 193 5.56 -8.55 -16.14
N GLU A 194 4.63 -9.51 -16.17
CA GLU A 194 4.90 -10.85 -16.72
C GLU A 194 5.05 -10.86 -18.25
N PHE A 195 4.29 -10.04 -18.99
CA PHE A 195 4.52 -9.82 -20.43
C PHE A 195 5.96 -9.35 -20.67
N ALA A 196 6.43 -8.35 -19.92
CA ALA A 196 7.77 -7.79 -20.07
C ALA A 196 8.90 -8.76 -19.70
N LYS A 197 8.68 -9.68 -18.75
CA LYS A 197 9.61 -10.80 -18.50
C LYS A 197 9.62 -11.82 -19.64
N LYS A 198 8.45 -12.13 -20.22
CA LYS A 198 8.28 -13.18 -21.24
C LYS A 198 8.72 -12.75 -22.64
N PHE A 199 8.61 -11.45 -22.94
CA PHE A 199 8.82 -10.83 -24.25
C PHE A 199 9.62 -9.50 -24.19
N PRO A 200 10.84 -9.47 -23.62
CA PRO A 200 11.56 -8.22 -23.35
C PRO A 200 11.83 -7.38 -24.60
N GLU A 201 12.09 -8.01 -25.75
CA GLU A 201 12.32 -7.33 -27.04
C GLU A 201 11.06 -6.63 -27.55
N LYS A 202 9.88 -7.28 -27.46
CA LYS A 202 8.58 -6.66 -27.76
C LYS A 202 8.31 -5.48 -26.83
N THR A 203 8.57 -5.65 -25.53
CA THR A 203 8.43 -4.56 -24.54
C THR A 203 9.31 -3.37 -24.90
N SER A 204 10.60 -3.56 -25.15
CA SER A 204 11.50 -2.45 -25.53
C SER A 204 11.01 -1.71 -26.79
N ALA A 205 10.51 -2.44 -27.79
CA ALA A 205 9.97 -1.84 -29.01
C ALA A 205 8.65 -1.08 -28.79
N TYR A 206 7.70 -1.65 -28.05
CA TYR A 206 6.40 -1.01 -27.78
C TYR A 206 6.51 0.15 -26.78
N THR A 207 7.43 0.08 -25.82
CA THR A 207 7.88 1.22 -25.00
C THR A 207 8.42 2.35 -25.89
N ALA A 208 9.23 2.04 -26.92
CA ALA A 208 9.71 3.05 -27.88
C ALA A 208 8.59 3.60 -28.81
N MET A 209 7.48 2.89 -28.97
CA MET A 209 6.25 3.39 -29.61
C MET A 209 5.36 4.21 -28.66
N GLY A 210 5.74 4.36 -27.38
CA GLY A 210 5.01 5.13 -26.38
C GLY A 210 3.88 4.36 -25.69
N ASP A 211 3.93 3.03 -25.64
CA ASP A 211 2.93 2.25 -24.91
C ASP A 211 3.06 2.46 -23.37
N PRO A 212 2.03 2.99 -22.69
CA PRO A 212 2.14 3.41 -21.30
C PRO A 212 2.20 2.22 -20.33
N HIS A 213 1.60 1.08 -20.68
CA HIS A 213 1.60 -0.12 -19.83
C HIS A 213 2.99 -0.75 -19.81
N LEU A 214 3.61 -0.85 -20.99
CA LEU A 214 4.93 -1.44 -21.16
C LEU A 214 6.06 -0.51 -20.71
N MET A 215 5.92 0.81 -20.85
CA MET A 215 6.79 1.80 -20.18
C MET A 215 6.86 1.55 -18.66
N LEU A 216 5.71 1.42 -17.99
CA LEU A 216 5.65 1.18 -16.55
C LEU A 216 6.17 -0.22 -16.17
N ALA A 217 5.87 -1.25 -16.97
CA ALA A 217 6.39 -2.60 -16.75
C ALA A 217 7.92 -2.66 -16.85
N GLN A 218 8.52 -2.00 -17.86
CA GLN A 218 9.96 -1.95 -18.02
C GLN A 218 10.64 -1.23 -16.84
N GLN A 219 10.12 -0.07 -16.41
CA GLN A 219 10.67 0.66 -15.26
C GLN A 219 10.69 -0.18 -13.97
N ARG A 220 9.63 -0.98 -13.73
CA ARG A 220 9.56 -1.91 -12.58
C ARG A 220 10.62 -3.01 -12.66
N LEU A 221 10.83 -3.60 -13.83
CA LEU A 221 11.86 -4.64 -14.03
C LEU A 221 13.27 -4.06 -13.92
N GLU A 222 13.52 -2.87 -14.43
CA GLU A 222 14.81 -2.18 -14.25
C GLU A 222 15.11 -1.86 -12.78
N HIS A 223 14.10 -1.48 -12.00
CA HIS A 223 14.23 -1.25 -10.56
C HIS A 223 14.55 -2.56 -9.82
N SER A 224 13.78 -3.63 -10.07
CA SER A 224 13.98 -4.95 -9.46
C SER A 224 15.34 -5.55 -9.81
N ASN A 225 15.78 -5.47 -11.07
CA ASN A 225 17.09 -5.97 -11.50
C ASN A 225 18.25 -5.20 -10.85
N LYS A 226 18.12 -3.88 -10.65
CA LYS A 226 19.13 -3.06 -9.93
C LYS A 226 19.24 -3.45 -8.45
N GLN A 227 18.17 -3.94 -7.83
CA GLN A 227 18.17 -4.41 -6.44
C GLN A 227 18.65 -5.86 -6.28
N GLY A 228 18.54 -6.70 -7.31
CA GLY A 228 18.96 -8.11 -7.25
C GLY A 228 20.47 -8.34 -7.33
N VAL A 229 21.23 -7.42 -7.96
CA VAL A 229 22.67 -7.60 -8.22
C VAL A 229 23.54 -7.44 -6.96
N THR A 230 23.05 -6.75 -5.94
CA THR A 230 23.78 -6.47 -4.68
C THR A 230 23.83 -7.65 -3.69
N SER A 231 23.20 -8.79 -3.99
CA SER A 231 22.94 -9.87 -3.01
C SER A 231 23.53 -11.25 -3.39
N LEU A 232 24.76 -11.29 -3.92
CA LEU A 232 25.50 -12.54 -4.11
C LEU A 232 26.94 -12.46 -3.59
N HIS A 233 27.28 -13.36 -2.65
CA HIS A 233 28.62 -13.49 -2.09
C HIS A 233 29.68 -13.84 -3.16
N GLN A 234 30.85 -13.20 -3.06
CA GLN A 234 32.10 -13.76 -3.58
C GLN A 234 32.99 -14.21 -2.42
N THR A 235 33.30 -15.50 -2.36
CA THR A 235 34.29 -16.06 -1.43
C THR A 235 35.68 -15.98 -2.09
N PRO A 236 36.74 -15.51 -1.39
CA PRO A 236 38.02 -15.23 -2.03
C PRO A 236 38.82 -16.50 -2.37
N MET A 237 39.17 -16.65 -3.64
CA MET A 237 40.31 -17.47 -4.08
C MET A 237 41.58 -16.61 -4.01
N GLN A 238 42.67 -17.17 -3.46
CA GLN A 238 43.98 -16.51 -3.46
C GLN A 238 44.66 -16.66 -4.83
N GLY A 239 45.09 -15.55 -5.43
CA GLY A 239 45.81 -15.52 -6.72
C GLY A 239 46.57 -14.20 -6.88
N ALA A 240 47.86 -14.28 -7.19
CA ALA A 240 48.80 -13.16 -7.11
C ALA A 240 48.65 -12.10 -8.21
N GLU A 241 49.09 -10.87 -7.88
CA GLU A 241 49.64 -9.81 -8.77
C GLU A 241 48.82 -9.40 -10.02
N GLN A 242 48.41 -8.13 -10.17
CA GLN A 242 49.32 -6.99 -10.40
C GLN A 242 48.70 -5.63 -10.01
N ASN A 243 49.56 -4.60 -9.94
CA ASN A 243 49.17 -3.23 -9.59
C ASN A 243 48.37 -2.50 -10.68
N SER A 244 47.29 -1.83 -10.27
CA SER A 244 46.92 -0.53 -10.84
C SER A 244 46.29 0.36 -9.77
N ASP A 245 46.91 1.49 -9.46
CA ASP A 245 46.33 2.51 -8.60
C ASP A 245 45.08 3.11 -9.26
N GLN A 246 43.92 2.64 -8.85
CA GLN A 246 42.67 3.40 -8.94
C GLN A 246 42.18 3.71 -7.54
N THR A 247 42.70 4.81 -6.99
CA THR A 247 42.10 5.46 -5.83
C THR A 247 40.71 5.96 -6.25
N GLN A 248 39.69 5.12 -6.06
CA GLN A 248 38.30 5.55 -6.24
C GLN A 248 38.06 6.73 -5.30
N LYS A 249 37.86 7.91 -5.89
CA LYS A 249 37.34 9.07 -5.17
C LYS A 249 35.90 8.73 -4.82
N ASN A 250 35.67 8.27 -3.59
CA ASN A 250 34.33 8.20 -3.02
C ASN A 250 33.69 9.58 -3.14
N THR A 251 32.77 9.74 -4.09
CA THR A 251 31.98 10.96 -4.24
C THR A 251 31.02 11.05 -3.05
N PRO A 252 30.67 12.25 -2.56
CA PRO A 252 29.73 12.41 -1.45
C PRO A 252 28.44 11.58 -1.62
N GLU A 253 27.88 11.58 -2.84
CA GLU A 253 26.69 10.80 -3.21
C GLU A 253 26.86 9.29 -2.95
N SER A 254 28.05 8.73 -3.16
CA SER A 254 28.30 7.31 -2.85
C SER A 254 28.21 7.04 -1.35
N SER A 255 28.81 7.90 -0.51
CA SER A 255 28.75 7.77 0.95
C SER A 255 27.35 8.03 1.52
N ALA A 256 26.60 8.98 0.97
CA ALA A 256 25.23 9.27 1.43
C ALA A 256 24.25 8.14 1.08
N ASN A 257 24.39 7.50 -0.08
CA ASN A 257 23.59 6.31 -0.41
C ASN A 257 23.94 5.12 0.49
N ILE A 258 25.23 4.82 0.72
CA ILE A 258 25.66 3.75 1.64
C ILE A 258 25.06 3.95 3.03
N LEU A 259 25.15 5.16 3.61
CA LEU A 259 24.58 5.46 4.92
C LEU A 259 23.06 5.22 4.97
N LEU A 260 22.32 5.59 3.91
CA LEU A 260 20.89 5.32 3.83
C LEU A 260 20.61 3.81 3.75
N GLU A 261 21.37 3.06 2.94
CA GLU A 261 21.27 1.60 2.77
C GLU A 261 21.56 0.83 4.07
N GLU A 262 22.63 1.19 4.78
CA GLU A 262 23.06 0.58 6.03
C GLU A 262 22.19 0.92 7.25
N ALA A 263 21.39 2.00 7.20
CA ALA A 263 20.55 2.43 8.31
C ALA A 263 19.49 1.38 8.70
N LYS A 264 19.67 0.73 9.86
CA LYS A 264 18.76 -0.31 10.39
C LYS A 264 17.98 0.12 11.64
N ARG A 265 16.69 -0.20 11.66
CA ARG A 265 15.81 -0.13 12.85
C ARG A 265 15.14 -1.49 13.13
N PRO A 266 15.85 -2.44 13.75
CA PRO A 266 15.23 -3.68 14.23
C PRO A 266 14.23 -3.38 15.36
N TYR A 267 13.32 -4.32 15.61
CA TYR A 267 12.50 -4.29 16.83
C TYR A 267 13.30 -4.86 18.01
N THR A 268 13.50 -4.04 19.03
CA THR A 268 14.42 -4.30 20.15
C THR A 268 13.67 -4.77 21.40
N ILE A 269 14.42 -5.14 22.44
CA ILE A 269 13.82 -5.42 23.76
C ILE A 269 13.37 -4.15 24.48
N ASP A 270 13.97 -2.99 24.17
CA ASP A 270 13.60 -1.71 24.77
C ASP A 270 12.31 -1.14 24.14
N ASP A 271 12.05 -1.43 22.85
CA ASP A 271 10.73 -1.20 22.25
C ASP A 271 9.63 -1.98 22.98
N ILE A 272 9.91 -3.22 23.39
CA ILE A 272 8.97 -4.05 24.17
C ILE A 272 8.74 -3.42 25.54
N ARG A 273 9.81 -3.03 26.26
CA ARG A 273 9.72 -2.39 27.57
C ARG A 273 8.94 -1.07 27.53
N ALA A 274 9.16 -0.24 26.51
CA ALA A 274 8.40 0.98 26.28
C ALA A 274 6.91 0.68 26.01
N THR A 275 6.62 -0.24 25.08
CA THR A 275 5.25 -0.67 24.76
C THR A 275 4.50 -1.22 25.99
N GLN A 276 5.19 -1.99 26.84
CA GLN A 276 4.64 -2.50 28.10
C GLN A 276 4.35 -1.38 29.12
N ALA A 277 5.24 -0.38 29.23
CA ALA A 277 5.03 0.77 30.10
C ALA A 277 3.80 1.57 29.67
N ASP A 278 3.65 1.85 28.37
CA ASP A 278 2.46 2.54 27.83
C ASP A 278 1.17 1.74 28.04
N MET A 279 1.20 0.42 27.84
CA MET A 279 0.05 -0.45 28.16
C MET A 279 -0.33 -0.38 29.66
N ALA A 280 0.65 -0.36 30.57
CA ALA A 280 0.38 -0.23 32.00
C ALA A 280 -0.18 1.15 32.38
N LEU A 281 0.35 2.24 31.80
CA LEU A 281 -0.17 3.59 31.97
C LEU A 281 -1.60 3.73 31.40
N PHE A 282 -1.89 3.06 30.28
CA PHE A 282 -3.23 3.00 29.68
C PHE A 282 -4.23 2.26 30.56
N ASP A 283 -3.86 1.09 31.11
CA ASP A 283 -4.72 0.31 32.02
C ASP A 283 -5.05 1.09 33.31
N ALA A 284 -4.04 1.73 33.89
CA ALA A 284 -4.19 2.62 35.05
C ALA A 284 -5.10 3.82 34.74
N TYR A 285 -4.96 4.44 33.56
CA TYR A 285 -5.84 5.52 33.11
C TYR A 285 -7.28 5.04 32.90
N SER A 286 -7.48 3.91 32.21
CA SER A 286 -8.80 3.32 31.96
C SER A 286 -9.52 3.02 33.27
N THR A 287 -8.79 2.44 34.23
CA THR A 287 -9.27 2.15 35.59
C THR A 287 -9.64 3.43 36.35
N LYS A 288 -8.76 4.45 36.37
CA LYS A 288 -9.01 5.73 37.04
C LYS A 288 -10.24 6.46 36.51
N GLN A 289 -10.53 6.35 35.21
CA GLN A 289 -11.67 7.00 34.57
C GLN A 289 -12.99 6.23 34.71
N GLY A 290 -12.99 4.99 35.21
CA GLY A 290 -14.17 4.12 35.23
C GLY A 290 -14.71 3.79 33.82
N ARG A 291 -13.88 3.93 32.79
CA ARG A 291 -14.24 3.75 31.37
C ARG A 291 -13.33 2.69 30.77
N THR A 292 -13.86 1.72 30.05
CA THR A 292 -13.02 0.79 29.26
C THR A 292 -12.71 1.37 27.89
N PHE A 293 -11.52 1.94 27.74
CA PHE A 293 -11.00 2.31 26.42
C PHE A 293 -10.52 1.07 25.67
N THR A 294 -10.57 1.11 24.35
CA THR A 294 -9.96 0.09 23.48
C THR A 294 -8.65 0.66 22.91
N TYR A 295 -7.59 -0.14 22.88
CA TYR A 295 -6.35 0.21 22.19
C TYR A 295 -6.57 0.10 20.68
N PHE A 296 -6.07 1.06 19.90
CA PHE A 296 -6.24 1.12 18.44
C PHE A 296 -4.90 1.47 17.77
N SER A 297 -4.64 0.96 16.56
CA SER A 297 -3.45 1.25 15.72
C SER A 297 -2.94 2.70 15.72
N ASN A 298 -3.79 3.70 15.56
CA ASN A 298 -3.35 5.11 15.58
C ASN A 298 -2.82 5.52 16.96
N GLY A 299 -3.44 5.02 18.03
CA GLY A 299 -2.90 5.13 19.38
C GLY A 299 -1.55 4.44 19.50
N PHE A 300 -1.39 3.22 18.96
CA PHE A 300 -0.10 2.49 18.97
C PHE A 300 1.05 3.34 18.38
N TYR A 301 0.79 4.16 17.34
CA TYR A 301 1.76 5.14 16.86
C TYR A 301 1.99 6.29 17.86
N ASP A 302 0.93 6.96 18.29
CA ASP A 302 1.03 8.15 19.16
C ASP A 302 1.65 7.82 20.53
N TYR A 303 1.48 6.59 21.04
CA TYR A 303 2.13 6.08 22.24
C TYR A 303 3.65 5.96 22.04
N LEU A 304 4.09 5.19 21.04
CA LEU A 304 5.52 5.05 20.73
C LEU A 304 6.18 6.42 20.49
N THR A 305 5.51 7.34 19.81
CA THR A 305 6.14 8.49 19.14
C THR A 305 6.01 9.83 19.88
N THR A 306 5.26 9.87 20.98
CA THR A 306 5.30 10.98 21.92
C THR A 306 6.00 10.52 23.20
N GLY A 307 7.18 11.05 23.49
CA GLY A 307 8.04 10.65 24.62
C GLY A 307 7.46 10.92 26.04
N SER A 308 6.15 11.13 26.15
CA SER A 308 5.36 11.18 27.39
C SER A 308 3.86 11.36 27.08
N SER A 309 3.19 10.35 26.50
CA SER A 309 1.77 10.44 26.04
C SER A 309 0.72 10.81 27.10
N LEU A 310 1.07 10.83 28.40
CA LEU A 310 0.21 11.30 29.50
C LEU A 310 0.17 12.84 29.67
N SER A 311 1.10 13.57 29.05
CA SER A 311 1.05 15.03 28.94
C SER A 311 -0.30 15.50 28.37
N HIS A 312 -0.81 14.78 27.36
CA HIS A 312 -2.08 15.04 26.66
C HIS A 312 -3.33 14.66 27.48
N ARG A 313 -3.18 14.07 28.68
CA ARG A 313 -4.29 13.56 29.50
C ARG A 313 -4.34 14.17 30.91
N GLY A 314 -3.57 15.24 31.15
CA GLY A 314 -3.54 15.93 32.45
C GLY A 314 -2.96 15.08 33.57
N LEU A 315 -1.94 14.25 33.27
CA LEU A 315 -1.32 13.34 34.23
C LEU A 315 0.21 13.47 34.28
N TYR A 316 0.69 14.71 34.38
CA TYR A 316 1.89 14.93 35.18
C TYR A 316 1.55 14.74 36.67
N PRO A 317 2.39 14.05 37.46
CA PRO A 317 2.47 14.36 38.88
C PRO A 317 3.01 15.79 39.02
N GLU A 318 2.33 16.65 39.78
CA GLU A 318 2.55 18.11 39.81
C GLU A 318 4.00 18.53 40.13
N ASN A 319 4.77 17.64 40.76
CA ASN A 319 6.13 17.89 41.27
C ASN A 319 7.27 17.43 40.33
N ARG A 320 7.01 17.20 39.03
CA ARG A 320 8.07 17.00 38.01
C ARG A 320 7.77 17.74 36.70
N GLN A 321 7.83 19.06 36.74
CA GLN A 321 8.29 19.80 35.56
C GLN A 321 9.75 19.41 35.26
N PRO A 322 10.15 19.17 34.00
CA PRO A 322 11.55 19.32 33.64
C PRO A 322 11.98 20.78 33.91
N PRO A 323 13.25 21.06 34.24
CA PRO A 323 13.69 22.44 34.44
C PRO A 323 13.54 23.20 33.12
N MET A 324 12.59 24.12 33.06
CA MET A 324 12.36 25.02 31.93
C MET A 324 13.62 25.88 31.71
N PRO A 325 14.34 25.72 30.58
CA PRO A 325 15.26 26.76 30.12
C PRO A 325 14.44 28.00 29.74
N GLU A 326 15.10 29.16 29.76
CA GLU A 326 14.44 30.47 29.80
C GLU A 326 13.58 30.82 28.57
N GLN A 327 12.77 31.87 28.70
CA GLN A 327 11.85 32.37 27.68
C GLN A 327 12.58 32.89 26.42
N LEU A 328 12.85 32.03 25.45
CA LEU A 328 13.39 32.42 24.13
C LEU A 328 12.68 31.72 22.95
N THR A 329 11.35 31.70 22.96
CA THR A 329 10.61 31.74 21.68
C THR A 329 10.94 33.06 20.98
N ASN A 330 11.69 33.02 19.88
CA ASN A 330 11.77 34.13 18.95
C ASN A 330 10.75 33.90 17.81
N PRO A 331 9.51 34.38 17.91
CA PRO A 331 8.52 34.24 16.85
C PRO A 331 8.96 34.96 15.56
N GLU A 332 9.75 36.03 15.67
CA GLU A 332 10.24 36.80 14.52
C GLU A 332 11.05 35.94 13.56
N ALA A 333 11.77 34.92 14.05
CA ALA A 333 12.52 33.98 13.21
C ALA A 333 11.61 33.02 12.42
N TYR A 334 10.48 32.60 13.01
CA TYR A 334 9.47 31.78 12.33
C TYR A 334 8.69 32.61 11.31
N ASP A 335 8.21 33.78 11.72
CA ASP A 335 7.52 34.73 10.86
C ASP A 335 8.40 35.15 9.68
N ALA A 336 9.67 35.49 9.91
CA ALA A 336 10.61 35.85 8.84
C ALA A 336 10.84 34.71 7.82
N LEU A 337 10.95 33.45 8.28
CA LEU A 337 11.04 32.29 7.37
C LEU A 337 9.78 32.16 6.51
N ILE A 338 8.60 32.16 7.16
CA ILE A 338 7.29 31.99 6.51
C ILE A 338 7.06 33.13 5.49
N LEU A 339 7.34 34.37 5.88
CA LEU A 339 7.22 35.55 5.01
C LEU A 339 8.26 35.54 3.88
N LYS A 340 9.53 35.17 4.11
CA LYS A 340 10.54 35.04 3.03
C LYS A 340 10.07 34.02 1.99
N PHE A 341 9.53 32.88 2.42
CA PHE A 341 9.03 31.86 1.50
C PHE A 341 7.80 32.30 0.70
N TYR A 342 6.81 32.94 1.33
CA TYR A 342 5.65 33.47 0.62
C TYR A 342 6.04 34.58 -0.36
N THR A 343 6.83 35.57 0.08
CA THR A 343 7.26 36.70 -0.74
C THR A 343 8.14 36.24 -1.91
N GLY A 344 9.13 35.39 -1.65
CA GLY A 344 10.01 34.84 -2.69
C GLY A 344 9.26 33.99 -3.72
N TRP A 345 8.27 33.20 -3.31
CA TRP A 345 7.38 32.50 -4.24
C TRP A 345 6.59 33.49 -5.11
N ARG A 346 5.96 34.50 -4.50
CA ARG A 346 5.17 35.52 -5.21
C ARG A 346 6.03 36.28 -6.22
N GLU A 347 7.23 36.70 -5.84
CA GLU A 347 8.20 37.34 -6.72
C GLU A 347 8.64 36.41 -7.86
N ASN A 348 8.88 35.13 -7.57
CA ASN A 348 9.25 34.15 -8.59
C ASN A 348 8.11 33.90 -9.60
N MET A 349 6.84 33.87 -9.17
CA MET A 349 5.68 33.77 -10.07
C MET A 349 5.43 35.04 -10.89
N ILE A 350 5.93 36.21 -10.44
CA ILE A 350 5.90 37.46 -11.20
C ILE A 350 7.02 37.46 -12.24
N ASN A 351 8.26 37.16 -11.83
CA ASN A 351 9.45 37.26 -12.68
C ASN A 351 9.47 36.20 -13.79
N ASN A 352 8.98 34.98 -13.52
CA ASN A 352 8.98 33.85 -14.44
C ASN A 352 7.55 33.47 -14.90
N ARG A 353 6.65 34.47 -14.96
CA ARG A 353 5.22 34.31 -15.26
C ARG A 353 4.95 33.48 -16.50
N ASP A 354 5.66 33.74 -17.59
CA ASP A 354 5.38 33.13 -18.90
C ASP A 354 5.85 31.66 -18.94
N GLU A 355 6.97 31.33 -18.29
CA GLU A 355 7.42 29.95 -18.15
C GLU A 355 6.52 29.15 -17.20
N ALA A 356 6.09 29.74 -16.08
CA ALA A 356 5.11 29.14 -15.18
C ALA A 356 3.76 28.89 -15.90
N ALA A 357 3.33 29.82 -16.75
CA ALA A 357 2.11 29.66 -17.56
C ALA A 357 2.26 28.60 -18.65
N SER A 358 3.44 28.49 -19.27
CA SER A 358 3.73 27.47 -20.29
C SER A 358 3.85 26.06 -19.70
N ARG A 359 4.52 25.90 -18.56
CA ARG A 359 4.75 24.58 -17.95
C ARG A 359 3.60 24.12 -17.05
N ARG A 360 2.94 25.02 -16.31
CA ARG A 360 1.83 24.69 -15.39
C ARG A 360 0.65 25.67 -15.56
N PRO A 361 -0.06 25.63 -16.70
CA PRO A 361 -1.16 26.55 -16.99
C PRO A 361 -2.28 26.54 -15.94
N ASP A 362 -2.63 25.37 -15.38
CA ASP A 362 -3.66 25.29 -14.33
C ASP A 362 -3.24 25.95 -13.00
N LEU A 363 -1.95 25.93 -12.65
CA LEU A 363 -1.43 26.67 -11.51
C LEU A 363 -1.63 28.18 -11.71
N MET A 364 -1.22 28.70 -12.88
CA MET A 364 -1.35 30.12 -13.19
C MET A 364 -2.81 30.56 -13.35
N LYS A 365 -3.69 29.67 -13.83
CA LYS A 365 -5.14 29.88 -13.92
C LYS A 365 -5.80 30.00 -12.54
N ARG A 366 -5.39 29.18 -11.55
CA ARG A 366 -5.83 29.29 -10.15
C ARG A 366 -5.26 30.53 -9.46
N LEU A 367 -3.98 30.84 -9.73
CA LEU A 367 -3.25 31.97 -9.15
C LEU A 367 -3.76 33.34 -9.63
N GLY A 368 -4.16 33.43 -10.90
CA GLY A 368 -4.57 34.69 -11.53
C GLY A 368 -3.40 35.62 -11.82
N ASP A 369 -3.40 36.80 -11.21
CA ASP A 369 -2.37 37.83 -11.40
C ASP A 369 -1.57 38.01 -10.09
N PRO A 370 -0.37 37.41 -9.96
CA PRO A 370 0.36 37.37 -8.68
C PRO A 370 0.74 38.76 -8.13
N ASN A 371 0.78 39.78 -8.99
CA ASN A 371 0.95 41.18 -8.58
C ASN A 371 -0.15 41.65 -7.60
N ARG A 372 -1.38 41.13 -7.75
CA ARG A 372 -2.56 41.49 -6.93
C ARG A 372 -2.62 40.76 -5.60
N LEU A 373 -1.76 39.77 -5.38
CA LEU A 373 -1.71 39.06 -4.11
C LEU A 373 -1.17 40.00 -3.01
N PRO A 374 -1.82 40.04 -1.84
CA PRO A 374 -1.37 40.85 -0.72
C PRO A 374 0.03 40.41 -0.24
N LEU A 375 0.77 41.37 0.31
CA LEU A 375 2.06 41.17 0.98
C LEU A 375 1.86 41.32 2.49
N PRO A 376 1.77 40.20 3.25
CA PRO A 376 1.62 40.24 4.70
C PRO A 376 2.88 40.72 5.41
N LYS A 377 2.70 41.27 6.61
CA LYS A 377 3.76 41.79 7.50
C LYS A 377 4.05 40.86 8.69
N SER A 378 3.23 39.82 8.88
CA SER A 378 3.37 38.79 9.92
C SER A 378 2.84 37.45 9.40
N ALA A 379 3.23 36.34 10.01
CA ALA A 379 2.65 35.03 9.73
C ALA A 379 1.14 35.00 10.06
N THR A 380 0.69 35.77 11.05
CA THR A 380 -0.74 35.95 11.36
C THR A 380 -1.49 36.59 10.20
N GLU A 381 -0.98 37.68 9.61
CA GLU A 381 -1.60 38.29 8.42
C GLU A 381 -1.60 37.33 7.21
N LEU A 382 -0.58 36.47 7.08
CA LEU A 382 -0.58 35.40 6.06
C LEU A 382 -1.66 34.33 6.33
N ARG A 383 -1.90 33.94 7.59
CA ARG A 383 -3.00 33.04 7.96
C ARG A 383 -4.35 33.66 7.62
N GLU A 384 -4.60 34.91 7.97
CA GLU A 384 -5.84 35.65 7.62
C GLU A 384 -6.06 35.71 6.09
N ILE A 385 -4.97 35.88 5.31
CA ILE A 385 -5.00 35.79 3.84
C ILE A 385 -5.40 34.39 3.37
N PHE A 386 -4.85 33.33 3.97
CA PHE A 386 -5.20 31.94 3.61
C PHE A 386 -6.61 31.53 4.08
N GLU A 387 -7.08 31.96 5.23
CA GLU A 387 -8.45 31.73 5.71
C GLU A 387 -9.48 32.33 4.74
N LYS A 388 -9.19 33.55 4.26
CA LYS A 388 -9.99 34.29 3.28
C LYS A 388 -9.85 33.76 1.85
N TYR A 389 -8.72 33.15 1.50
CA TYR A 389 -8.42 32.61 0.17
C TYR A 389 -7.79 31.19 0.27
N PRO A 390 -8.56 30.15 0.63
CA PRO A 390 -8.00 28.81 0.93
C PRO A 390 -7.18 28.19 -0.19
N GLU A 391 -7.51 28.46 -1.46
CA GLU A 391 -6.73 27.98 -2.61
C GLU A 391 -5.27 28.47 -2.60
N LEU A 392 -4.98 29.63 -2.01
CA LEU A 392 -3.60 30.10 -1.86
C LEU A 392 -2.79 29.16 -0.95
N ASN A 393 -3.38 28.63 0.12
CA ASN A 393 -2.74 27.62 0.98
C ASN A 393 -2.45 26.31 0.22
N GLU A 394 -3.15 26.01 -0.88
CA GLU A 394 -2.85 24.83 -1.70
C GLU A 394 -1.73 25.05 -2.72
N ILE A 395 -1.50 26.28 -3.19
CA ILE A 395 -0.62 26.58 -4.33
C ILE A 395 0.66 27.35 -3.98
N CYS A 396 0.72 27.99 -2.81
CA CYS A 396 1.90 28.71 -2.33
C CYS A 396 3.10 27.81 -2.04
N GLY A 397 4.31 28.37 -2.16
CA GLY A 397 5.58 27.73 -1.72
C GLY A 397 5.67 27.43 -0.21
N VAL A 398 4.76 28.00 0.60
CA VAL A 398 4.56 27.73 2.02
C VAL A 398 3.06 27.54 2.31
N SER A 399 2.70 26.60 3.17
CA SER A 399 1.29 26.29 3.49
C SER A 399 1.10 25.61 4.85
N TYR A 400 0.05 25.96 5.60
CA TYR A 400 -0.31 25.35 6.88
C TYR A 400 -1.01 24.00 6.67
N GLN A 401 -0.72 23.02 7.53
CA GLN A 401 -1.34 21.70 7.50
C GLN A 401 -2.70 21.71 8.22
N GLY A 402 -3.75 21.33 7.50
CA GLY A 402 -5.12 21.21 8.03
C GLY A 402 -6.13 21.86 7.09
N ASP A 403 -7.41 21.85 7.47
CA ASP A 403 -8.37 22.78 6.92
C ASP A 403 -8.11 24.16 7.54
N ILE A 404 -7.92 25.17 6.70
CA ILE A 404 -7.67 26.55 7.14
C ILE A 404 -8.93 27.20 7.73
N GLN A 405 -10.13 26.68 7.44
CA GLN A 405 -11.40 27.22 7.93
C GLN A 405 -11.92 26.55 9.21
N GLU A 406 -11.28 25.47 9.69
CA GLU A 406 -11.62 24.89 11.01
C GLU A 406 -10.98 25.72 12.13
N ALA A 407 -11.81 26.15 13.11
CA ALA A 407 -11.50 27.20 14.09
C ALA A 407 -10.44 26.88 15.18
N ARG A 408 -9.52 25.95 14.90
CA ARG A 408 -8.19 25.73 15.54
C ARG A 408 -7.40 24.77 14.65
N PHE A 409 -6.15 25.12 14.32
CA PHE A 409 -5.25 24.26 13.53
C PHE A 409 -4.99 22.93 14.25
N LYS A 410 -5.67 21.85 13.83
CA LYS A 410 -5.57 20.50 14.43
C LYS A 410 -4.16 19.88 14.31
N THR A 411 -3.32 20.41 13.43
CA THR A 411 -1.92 20.00 13.27
C THR A 411 -1.01 21.23 13.21
N PRO A 412 0.03 21.35 14.07
CA PRO A 412 0.88 22.53 14.13
C PRO A 412 2.00 22.52 13.08
N PHE A 413 1.73 22.06 11.85
CA PHE A 413 2.77 21.93 10.83
C PHE A 413 2.64 23.01 9.75
N VAL A 414 3.77 23.63 9.40
CA VAL A 414 3.91 24.42 8.17
C VAL A 414 4.77 23.64 7.19
N HIS A 415 4.24 23.45 5.99
CA HIS A 415 4.91 22.85 4.85
C HIS A 415 5.65 23.92 4.04
N PHE A 416 6.84 23.56 3.56
CA PHE A 416 7.69 24.34 2.67
C PHE A 416 7.99 23.50 1.44
N VAL A 417 7.66 24.03 0.25
CA VAL A 417 7.39 23.20 -0.93
C VAL A 417 8.12 23.78 -2.14
N GLY A 418 9.34 23.31 -2.39
CA GLY A 418 10.20 23.78 -3.47
C GLY A 418 9.53 23.74 -4.85
N HIS A 419 8.83 22.65 -5.18
CA HIS A 419 8.20 22.53 -6.50
C HIS A 419 7.09 23.56 -6.73
N ARG A 420 6.46 24.09 -5.67
CA ARG A 420 5.51 25.21 -5.74
C ARG A 420 6.25 26.55 -5.77
N TYR A 421 7.19 26.75 -4.84
CA TYR A 421 8.05 27.94 -4.74
C TYR A 421 8.73 28.27 -6.08
N SER A 422 9.22 27.24 -6.76
CA SER A 422 9.99 27.31 -8.01
C SER A 422 9.16 27.27 -9.29
N GLY A 423 7.82 27.16 -9.22
CA GLY A 423 6.83 27.46 -10.29
C GLY A 423 6.81 26.61 -11.57
N TYR A 424 8.00 26.35 -12.12
CA TYR A 424 8.32 25.91 -13.48
C TYR A 424 9.54 24.97 -13.49
N ALA A 425 10.49 25.15 -12.55
CA ALA A 425 11.78 24.46 -12.57
C ALA A 425 11.66 22.93 -12.48
N TYR A 426 10.88 22.43 -11.51
CA TYR A 426 10.71 20.99 -11.26
C TYR A 426 9.27 20.63 -10.84
N GLU A 427 8.90 19.37 -11.12
CA GLU A 427 7.66 18.77 -10.67
C GLU A 427 7.72 18.37 -9.19
N ARG A 428 6.61 17.82 -8.66
CA ARG A 428 6.60 17.25 -7.32
C ARG A 428 7.24 15.86 -7.36
N PRO A 429 8.37 15.61 -6.67
CA PRO A 429 8.86 14.24 -6.51
C PRO A 429 7.85 13.39 -5.75
N GLU A 430 7.66 12.12 -6.13
CA GLU A 430 6.88 11.20 -5.31
C GLU A 430 7.67 10.88 -4.04
N THR A 431 7.03 11.10 -2.88
CA THR A 431 7.63 10.72 -1.60
C THR A 431 7.84 9.22 -1.56
N GLN A 432 9.10 8.80 -1.49
CA GLN A 432 9.54 7.42 -1.26
C GLN A 432 10.38 7.30 0.01
N VAL A 433 10.98 8.41 0.44
CA VAL A 433 11.82 8.53 1.63
C VAL A 433 11.38 9.73 2.47
N ARG A 434 11.46 9.55 3.79
CA ARG A 434 11.33 10.60 4.80
C ARG A 434 12.60 10.70 5.60
N LEU A 435 13.05 11.92 5.87
CA LEU A 435 14.07 12.20 6.88
C LEU A 435 13.44 12.98 8.03
N TYR A 436 13.69 12.54 9.27
CA TYR A 436 13.09 13.02 10.50
C TYR A 436 14.16 13.65 11.40
N LEU A 437 13.91 14.86 11.90
CA LEU A 437 14.82 15.56 12.80
C LEU A 437 14.06 16.05 14.04
N HIS A 438 14.73 16.01 15.20
CA HIS A 438 14.21 16.51 16.48
C HIS A 438 15.07 17.66 17.07
N PRO A 439 15.28 18.78 16.35
CA PRO A 439 16.14 19.87 16.81
C PRO A 439 15.51 20.70 17.94
N PRO A 440 16.29 21.56 18.62
CA PRO A 440 15.74 22.58 19.53
C PRO A 440 14.85 23.57 18.74
N LYS A 441 13.86 24.18 19.41
CA LYS A 441 12.80 24.97 18.73
C LYS A 441 13.37 26.18 17.99
N GLU A 442 14.47 26.69 18.51
CA GLU A 442 15.19 27.89 18.10
C GLU A 442 15.99 27.63 16.80
N ALA A 443 16.41 26.38 16.57
CA ALA A 443 17.17 25.98 15.39
C ALA A 443 16.30 25.71 14.16
N LEU A 444 15.02 25.38 14.34
CA LEU A 444 14.13 24.99 13.24
C LEU A 444 14.07 26.00 12.08
N PRO A 445 13.92 27.32 12.31
CA PRO A 445 13.93 28.28 11.21
C PRO A 445 15.28 28.36 10.49
N HIS A 446 16.38 28.20 11.24
CA HIS A 446 17.74 28.25 10.68
C HIS A 446 18.08 27.01 9.85
N ILE A 447 17.71 25.81 10.31
CA ILE A 447 17.84 24.56 9.52
C ILE A 447 17.01 24.66 8.25
N ALA A 448 15.73 25.05 8.35
CA ALA A 448 14.85 25.21 7.21
C ALA A 448 15.39 26.22 6.19
N GLN A 449 15.97 27.32 6.66
CA GLN A 449 16.54 28.34 5.79
C GLN A 449 17.84 27.89 5.12
N GLN A 450 18.81 27.39 5.89
CA GLN A 450 20.09 26.91 5.36
C GLN A 450 19.90 25.73 4.40
N PHE A 451 18.94 24.83 4.68
CA PHE A 451 18.61 23.73 3.78
C PHE A 451 18.01 24.25 2.48
N ALA A 452 17.04 25.16 2.54
CA ALA A 452 16.36 25.66 1.35
C ALA A 452 17.28 26.48 0.43
N ASP A 453 18.10 27.37 0.99
CA ASP A 453 19.06 28.15 0.20
C ASP A 453 20.09 27.22 -0.49
N GLN A 454 20.54 26.15 0.19
CA GLN A 454 21.43 25.13 -0.41
C GLN A 454 20.72 24.26 -1.46
N ALA A 455 19.50 23.80 -1.20
CA ALA A 455 18.73 22.98 -2.13
C ALA A 455 18.40 23.74 -3.43
N ILE A 456 18.07 25.04 -3.33
CA ILE A 456 17.89 25.92 -4.49
C ILE A 456 19.22 26.11 -5.24
N ALA A 457 20.33 26.33 -4.54
CA ALA A 457 21.64 26.51 -5.15
C ALA A 457 22.22 25.23 -5.83
N GLN A 458 21.71 24.06 -5.47
CA GLN A 458 22.13 22.75 -6.01
C GLN A 458 21.09 22.10 -6.95
N ASP A 459 19.99 22.80 -7.26
CA ASP A 459 18.82 22.31 -7.99
C ASP A 459 18.27 20.95 -7.46
N VAL A 460 18.16 20.84 -6.13
CA VAL A 460 17.60 19.67 -5.44
C VAL A 460 16.12 19.92 -5.14
N PRO A 461 15.19 19.16 -5.74
CA PRO A 461 13.76 19.26 -5.44
C PRO A 461 13.49 18.96 -3.97
N PHE A 462 12.84 19.89 -3.26
CA PHE A 462 12.53 19.72 -1.85
C PHE A 462 11.04 19.83 -1.54
N THR A 463 10.62 19.08 -0.52
CA THR A 463 9.39 19.33 0.23
C THR A 463 9.66 18.93 1.67
N PHE A 464 9.45 19.84 2.62
CA PHE A 464 9.55 19.53 4.04
C PHE A 464 8.42 20.16 4.82
N LYS A 465 8.29 19.80 6.09
CA LYS A 465 7.46 20.52 7.05
C LYS A 465 8.16 20.61 8.40
N LEU A 466 7.83 21.65 9.16
CA LEU A 466 8.29 21.83 10.52
C LEU A 466 7.13 22.23 11.43
N ILE A 467 7.31 22.02 12.73
CA ILE A 467 6.35 22.41 13.75
C ILE A 467 6.40 23.93 13.96
N ASP A 468 5.26 24.57 13.82
CA ASP A 468 5.02 25.99 14.10
C ASP A 468 4.67 26.20 15.58
N PHE A 469 5.69 26.55 16.36
CA PHE A 469 5.57 26.79 17.80
C PHE A 469 4.82 28.08 18.18
N SER A 470 4.37 28.89 17.21
CA SER A 470 3.49 30.05 17.49
C SER A 470 2.02 29.64 17.70
N ILE A 471 1.64 28.40 17.40
CA ILE A 471 0.28 27.87 17.58
C ILE A 471 0.12 27.32 19.01
N ALA A 472 -0.33 28.19 19.92
CA ALA A 472 -0.29 28.04 21.38
C ALA A 472 -1.14 26.90 22.00
N GLU A 473 -1.98 26.19 21.23
CA GLU A 473 -2.81 25.08 21.74
C GLU A 473 -2.33 23.69 21.27
N SER A 474 -1.13 23.61 20.69
CA SER A 474 -0.63 22.39 20.06
C SER A 474 0.28 21.55 20.97
N ASN A 475 0.39 20.25 20.66
CA ASN A 475 1.30 19.32 21.35
C ASN A 475 2.78 19.44 20.93
N ALA A 476 3.13 20.53 20.22
CA ALA A 476 4.41 20.82 19.58
C ALA A 476 5.64 20.43 20.40
N ASP A 477 5.68 20.83 21.67
CA ASP A 477 6.81 20.60 22.60
C ASP A 477 7.17 19.12 22.78
N THR A 478 6.16 18.25 22.78
CA THR A 478 6.29 16.81 23.09
C THR A 478 6.53 15.91 21.88
N ARG A 479 6.50 16.48 20.67
CA ARG A 479 6.68 15.74 19.43
C ARG A 479 8.14 15.55 19.09
N LEU A 480 8.51 14.31 18.76
CA LEU A 480 9.83 13.96 18.24
C LEU A 480 9.98 14.37 16.76
N ASP A 481 8.88 14.35 15.98
CA ASP A 481 8.89 14.66 14.53
C ASP A 481 8.80 16.17 14.23
N ARG A 482 9.68 16.96 14.87
CA ARG A 482 9.71 18.44 14.77
C ARG A 482 9.97 18.96 13.37
N MET A 483 10.74 18.24 12.57
CA MET A 483 10.93 18.51 11.15
C MET A 483 10.94 17.20 10.36
N ILE A 484 10.26 17.20 9.22
CA ILE A 484 10.17 16.03 8.32
C ILE A 484 10.40 16.49 6.89
N PHE A 485 11.41 15.92 6.25
CA PHE A 485 11.67 16.06 4.82
C PHE A 485 10.98 14.92 4.06
N TYR A 486 10.52 15.22 2.85
CA TYR A 486 9.83 14.30 1.94
C TYR A 486 10.57 14.34 0.60
N THR A 487 11.10 13.20 0.17
CA THR A 487 11.98 13.09 -1.00
C THR A 487 11.80 11.74 -1.70
N ASP A 488 12.27 11.62 -2.93
CA ASP A 488 12.30 10.37 -3.70
C ASP A 488 13.64 9.63 -3.51
N ASN A 489 13.76 8.41 -4.02
CA ASN A 489 15.00 7.63 -3.92
C ASN A 489 16.20 8.25 -4.67
N GLN A 490 15.99 9.11 -5.67
CA GLN A 490 17.05 9.75 -6.48
C GLN A 490 17.64 10.97 -5.76
N ASN A 491 16.82 11.69 -5.00
CA ASN A 491 17.16 12.91 -4.28
C ASN A 491 17.46 12.69 -2.79
N ALA A 492 17.20 11.49 -2.25
CA ALA A 492 17.45 11.16 -0.84
C ALA A 492 18.91 11.39 -0.40
N ALA A 493 19.89 10.95 -1.19
CA ALA A 493 21.31 11.15 -0.88
C ALA A 493 21.69 12.65 -0.80
N LYS A 494 21.31 13.44 -1.81
CA LYS A 494 21.53 14.90 -1.86
C LYS A 494 20.83 15.63 -0.72
N THR A 495 19.60 15.21 -0.38
CA THR A 495 18.85 15.71 0.78
C THR A 495 19.64 15.47 2.07
N LEU A 496 20.19 14.27 2.25
CA LEU A 496 21.01 13.92 3.40
C LEU A 496 22.36 14.67 3.42
N GLU A 497 23.00 14.91 2.29
CA GLU A 497 24.27 15.67 2.21
C GLU A 497 24.12 17.12 2.65
N ILE A 498 23.06 17.82 2.21
CA ILE A 498 22.77 19.19 2.66
C ILE A 498 22.57 19.20 4.18
N LEU A 499 21.83 18.23 4.71
CA LEU A 499 21.61 18.10 6.15
C LEU A 499 22.90 17.74 6.92
N GLN A 500 23.78 16.91 6.35
CA GLN A 500 25.12 16.67 6.89
C GLN A 500 25.97 17.94 6.89
N GLY A 501 25.88 18.79 5.87
CA GLY A 501 26.58 20.08 5.84
C GLY A 501 26.14 21.00 6.99
N ILE A 502 24.83 21.07 7.23
CA ILE A 502 24.25 21.82 8.35
C ILE A 502 24.67 21.18 9.70
N GLN A 503 24.59 19.87 9.85
CA GLN A 503 25.01 19.14 11.06
C GLN A 503 26.51 19.33 11.38
N LYS A 504 27.37 19.34 10.37
CA LYS A 504 28.83 19.59 10.52
C LYS A 504 29.12 21.04 10.94
N THR A 505 28.23 21.98 10.60
CA THR A 505 28.35 23.40 10.95
C THR A 505 27.71 23.72 12.32
N HIS A 506 26.63 23.02 12.66
CA HIS A 506 25.81 23.23 13.85
C HIS A 506 25.48 21.91 14.59
N PRO A 507 26.48 21.19 15.10
CA PRO A 507 26.27 19.88 15.75
C PRO A 507 25.35 19.98 16.98
N GLU A 508 25.29 21.12 17.66
CA GLU A 508 24.43 21.38 18.83
C GLU A 508 22.92 21.30 18.53
N TRP A 509 22.53 21.45 17.25
CA TRP A 509 21.14 21.29 16.81
C TRP A 509 20.72 19.81 16.72
N PHE A 510 21.68 18.89 16.53
CA PHE A 510 21.43 17.46 16.27
C PHE A 510 21.91 16.53 17.38
N ALA A 511 22.92 16.93 18.16
CA ALA A 511 23.50 16.11 19.22
C ALA A 511 22.49 15.81 20.34
N ASN A 512 22.51 14.56 20.83
CA ASN A 512 21.69 14.07 21.95
C ASN A 512 20.18 14.29 21.77
N ARG A 513 19.67 14.15 20.53
CA ARG A 513 18.24 14.25 20.21
C ARG A 513 17.64 12.86 20.04
N GLU A 514 16.54 12.60 20.75
CA GLU A 514 15.71 11.42 20.55
C GLU A 514 14.98 11.53 19.20
N LEU A 515 15.10 10.51 18.35
CA LEU A 515 14.41 10.45 17.06
C LEU A 515 13.05 9.74 17.19
N PRO A 516 12.08 10.03 16.31
CA PRO A 516 10.84 9.26 16.25
C PRO A 516 11.15 7.75 16.11
N PRO A 517 10.49 6.88 16.88
CA PRO A 517 10.70 5.45 16.78
C PRO A 517 10.25 4.92 15.42
N LEU A 518 10.66 3.70 15.11
CA LEU A 518 10.47 3.07 13.80
C LEU A 518 11.23 3.78 12.66
N THR A 519 11.90 4.91 12.90
CA THR A 519 12.95 5.45 12.03
C THR A 519 14.30 4.81 12.36
N ALA A 520 15.15 4.65 11.36
CA ALA A 520 16.54 4.24 11.54
C ALA A 520 17.42 5.50 11.62
N GLU A 521 18.30 5.60 12.61
CA GLU A 521 19.27 6.70 12.64
C GLU A 521 20.31 6.49 11.54
N VAL A 522 20.45 7.47 10.64
CA VAL A 522 21.41 7.45 9.52
C VAL A 522 22.73 8.09 9.94
N ILE A 523 22.61 9.19 10.67
CA ILE A 523 23.68 9.95 11.31
C ILE A 523 23.10 10.55 12.60
N PRO A 524 23.93 10.90 13.61
CA PRO A 524 23.45 11.41 14.90
C PRO A 524 22.42 12.54 14.79
N GLY A 525 21.19 12.29 15.24
CA GLY A 525 20.08 13.25 15.22
C GLY A 525 19.31 13.37 13.90
N ILE A 526 19.54 12.48 12.92
CA ILE A 526 18.72 12.36 11.69
C ILE A 526 18.24 10.92 11.49
N GLY A 527 16.92 10.74 11.60
CA GLY A 527 16.23 9.49 11.32
C GLY A 527 15.79 9.39 9.87
N PHE A 528 15.73 8.17 9.35
CA PHE A 528 15.24 7.81 8.01
C PHE A 528 14.08 6.83 8.13
N ALA A 529 13.14 6.93 7.18
CA ALA A 529 12.27 5.81 6.87
C ALA A 529 11.74 5.89 5.42
N GLN A 530 11.38 4.75 4.85
CA GLN A 530 10.72 4.68 3.54
C GLN A 530 9.21 4.96 3.70
N ASP A 531 8.65 5.79 2.82
CA ASP A 531 7.20 6.05 2.76
C ASP A 531 6.44 4.78 2.31
N PRO A 532 5.12 4.67 2.49
CA PRO A 532 4.37 3.50 2.03
C PRO A 532 4.56 3.23 0.53
N SER A 533 4.73 1.94 0.19
CA SER A 533 4.70 1.49 -1.21
C SER A 533 3.33 1.77 -1.84
N ALA A 534 3.25 1.78 -3.18
CA ALA A 534 1.97 1.88 -3.87
C ALA A 534 0.99 0.74 -3.53
N ILE A 535 1.51 -0.44 -3.12
CA ILE A 535 0.72 -1.59 -2.72
C ILE A 535 0.26 -1.45 -1.25
N GLN A 536 1.10 -0.92 -0.36
CA GLN A 536 0.71 -0.52 0.99
C GLN A 536 -0.33 0.61 0.98
N ASP A 537 -0.21 1.60 0.09
CA ASP A 537 -1.23 2.63 -0.16
C ASP A 537 -2.56 1.96 -0.57
N ALA A 538 -2.55 1.12 -1.62
CA ALA A 538 -3.75 0.41 -2.09
C ALA A 538 -4.39 -0.52 -1.05
N LYS A 539 -3.59 -1.10 -0.14
CA LYS A 539 -4.04 -2.07 0.87
C LYS A 539 -4.44 -1.45 2.21
N PHE A 540 -3.88 -0.30 2.58
CA PHE A 540 -3.97 0.25 3.93
C PHE A 540 -4.38 1.72 4.01
N ALA A 541 -4.69 2.40 2.90
CA ALA A 541 -5.32 3.72 2.94
C ALA A 541 -6.72 3.65 3.57
N ASP A 542 -7.12 4.72 4.27
CA ASP A 542 -8.47 4.84 4.80
C ASP A 542 -9.46 5.17 3.67
N HIS A 543 -10.73 4.79 3.81
CA HIS A 543 -11.78 5.09 2.82
C HIS A 543 -11.78 6.58 2.41
N GLY A 544 -11.68 6.84 1.10
CA GLY A 544 -11.62 8.18 0.54
C GLY A 544 -10.22 8.81 0.47
N LYS A 545 -9.15 8.11 0.87
CA LYS A 545 -7.75 8.56 0.71
C LYS A 545 -7.03 7.74 -0.36
N THR A 546 -6.15 8.39 -1.11
CA THR A 546 -5.29 7.75 -2.13
C THR A 546 -3.90 7.37 -1.62
N LYS A 547 -3.50 7.86 -0.44
CA LYS A 547 -2.28 7.46 0.26
C LYS A 547 -2.56 7.19 1.73
N THR A 548 -1.85 6.20 2.28
CA THR A 548 -1.81 5.93 3.72
C THR A 548 -0.65 6.69 4.38
N SER A 549 -0.42 6.49 5.67
CA SER A 549 0.73 7.08 6.36
C SER A 549 1.72 5.99 6.78
N PHE A 550 3.02 6.26 6.61
CA PHE A 550 4.12 5.49 7.20
C PHE A 550 3.78 4.96 8.61
N ASN A 551 3.37 5.91 9.44
CA ASN A 551 2.92 5.80 10.82
C ASN A 551 1.83 4.71 10.99
N GLY A 552 0.75 4.82 10.20
CA GLY A 552 -0.43 3.98 10.29
C GLY A 552 -0.20 2.55 9.83
N VAL A 553 0.59 2.33 8.76
CA VAL A 553 0.92 0.97 8.29
C VAL A 553 1.71 0.22 9.36
N ARG A 554 2.79 0.84 9.87
CA ARG A 554 3.73 0.19 10.80
C ARG A 554 3.15 0.00 12.20
N SER A 555 2.24 0.86 12.63
CA SER A 555 1.56 0.70 13.92
C SER A 555 0.41 -0.30 13.84
N ARG A 556 -0.27 -0.42 12.70
CA ARG A 556 -1.22 -1.51 12.42
C ARG A 556 -0.51 -2.88 12.32
N PHE A 557 0.69 -2.91 11.75
CA PHE A 557 1.57 -4.08 11.74
C PHE A 557 1.98 -4.52 13.14
N LEU A 558 2.55 -3.62 13.94
CA LEU A 558 2.97 -3.94 15.31
C LEU A 558 1.79 -4.28 16.23
N GLU A 559 0.65 -3.57 16.13
CA GLU A 559 -0.58 -3.93 16.86
C GLU A 559 -1.00 -5.37 16.55
N GLN A 560 -0.97 -5.80 15.28
CA GLN A 560 -1.28 -7.18 14.92
C GLN A 560 -0.23 -8.19 15.38
N ALA A 561 1.06 -7.82 15.41
CA ALA A 561 2.11 -8.68 15.96
C ALA A 561 1.91 -8.94 17.46
N TRP A 562 1.59 -7.90 18.23
CA TRP A 562 1.27 -7.98 19.65
C TRP A 562 -0.06 -8.71 19.94
N GLN A 563 -1.10 -8.49 19.14
CA GLN A 563 -2.35 -9.27 19.21
C GLN A 563 -2.08 -10.76 18.92
N GLY A 564 -1.25 -11.06 17.91
CA GLY A 564 -0.84 -12.42 17.54
C GLY A 564 -0.06 -13.13 18.65
N ALA A 565 0.90 -12.43 19.28
CA ALA A 565 1.67 -12.94 20.41
C ALA A 565 0.80 -13.16 21.66
N THR A 566 -0.19 -12.28 21.89
CA THR A 566 -1.20 -12.46 22.93
C THR A 566 -1.98 -13.77 22.74
N ILE A 567 -2.38 -14.07 21.50
CA ILE A 567 -3.08 -15.32 21.16
C ILE A 567 -2.18 -16.55 21.38
N ASP A 568 -0.90 -16.51 21.05
CA ASP A 568 0.01 -17.66 21.24
C ASP A 568 0.30 -17.92 22.73
N ILE A 569 0.50 -16.86 23.51
CA ILE A 569 0.70 -16.97 24.96
C ILE A 569 -0.56 -17.49 25.65
N LEU A 570 -1.76 -17.05 25.22
CA LEU A 570 -3.04 -17.58 25.67
C LEU A 570 -3.24 -19.07 25.32
N LYS A 571 -2.75 -19.53 24.16
CA LYS A 571 -2.78 -20.95 23.75
C LYS A 571 -1.79 -21.82 24.50
N THR A 572 -0.57 -21.32 24.69
CA THR A 572 0.55 -22.08 25.25
C THR A 572 0.45 -22.19 26.77
N PHE A 573 -0.02 -21.12 27.43
CA PHE A 573 -0.04 -21.01 28.89
C PHE A 573 -1.40 -20.56 29.46
N PRO A 574 -2.55 -21.11 29.01
CA PRO A 574 -3.88 -20.62 29.40
C PRO A 574 -4.08 -20.60 30.92
N ASP A 575 -3.55 -21.61 31.62
CA ASP A 575 -3.76 -21.81 33.05
C ASP A 575 -2.59 -21.24 33.91
N GLN A 576 -1.65 -20.52 33.29
CA GLN A 576 -0.60 -19.76 33.99
C GLN A 576 -1.23 -18.63 34.81
N ARG A 577 -0.88 -18.55 36.10
CA ARG A 577 -1.37 -17.50 37.00
C ARG A 577 -0.52 -16.23 36.90
N LEU A 578 -1.20 -15.09 36.96
CA LEU A 578 -0.64 -13.75 37.15
C LEU A 578 -0.45 -13.45 38.65
N GLY A 579 0.26 -12.36 38.96
CA GLY A 579 0.51 -11.93 40.35
C GLY A 579 -0.73 -11.58 41.17
N ASN A 580 -1.91 -11.44 40.55
CA ASN A 580 -3.21 -11.29 41.24
C ASN A 580 -3.96 -12.61 41.44
N GLY A 581 -3.35 -13.75 41.13
CA GLY A 581 -3.91 -15.09 41.27
C GLY A 581 -4.76 -15.58 40.08
N GLN A 582 -5.27 -14.69 39.22
CA GLN A 582 -6.05 -15.10 38.03
C GLN A 582 -5.16 -15.79 36.99
N THR A 583 -5.72 -16.79 36.29
CA THR A 583 -5.12 -17.40 35.10
C THR A 583 -5.31 -16.53 33.86
N LEU A 584 -4.47 -16.72 32.83
CA LEU A 584 -4.64 -16.03 31.54
C LEU A 584 -6.01 -16.32 30.91
N ARG A 585 -6.50 -17.57 31.04
CA ARG A 585 -7.82 -18.03 30.59
C ARG A 585 -8.96 -17.27 31.28
N GLU A 586 -8.88 -17.05 32.60
CA GLU A 586 -9.87 -16.28 33.36
C GLU A 586 -9.87 -14.81 32.94
N VAL A 587 -8.71 -14.18 32.77
CA VAL A 587 -8.59 -12.78 32.31
C VAL A 587 -9.16 -12.62 30.89
N PHE A 588 -8.81 -13.51 29.96
CA PHE A 588 -9.37 -13.48 28.60
C PHE A 588 -10.88 -13.72 28.62
N GLY A 589 -11.37 -14.69 29.41
CA GLY A 589 -12.81 -14.96 29.58
C GLY A 589 -13.58 -13.74 30.08
N GLN A 590 -13.01 -12.99 31.03
CA GLN A 590 -13.56 -11.71 31.49
C GLN A 590 -13.61 -10.68 30.34
N LYS A 591 -12.52 -10.51 29.57
CA LYS A 591 -12.47 -9.54 28.46
C LYS A 591 -13.38 -9.91 27.29
N VAL A 592 -13.62 -11.20 27.06
CA VAL A 592 -14.63 -11.73 26.13
C VAL A 592 -16.05 -11.39 26.60
N ALA A 593 -16.36 -11.63 27.88
CA ALA A 593 -17.66 -11.26 28.46
C ALA A 593 -17.92 -9.74 28.43
N GLU A 594 -16.89 -8.91 28.65
CA GLU A 594 -16.95 -7.44 28.50
C GLU A 594 -17.36 -6.98 27.08
N GLN A 595 -17.23 -7.82 26.04
CA GLN A 595 -17.68 -7.51 24.67
C GLN A 595 -19.10 -8.02 24.36
N GLY A 596 -19.82 -8.52 25.37
CA GLY A 596 -21.13 -9.16 25.15
C GLY A 596 -21.03 -10.40 24.27
N ILE A 597 -19.97 -11.19 24.44
CA ILE A 597 -19.84 -12.54 23.89
C ILE A 597 -20.36 -13.51 24.96
N THR A 598 -21.25 -14.43 24.58
CA THR A 598 -21.83 -15.43 25.50
C THR A 598 -20.81 -16.52 25.88
N PRO A 599 -21.02 -17.28 26.97
CA PRO A 599 -20.17 -18.41 27.32
C PRO A 599 -20.05 -19.49 26.23
N ASP A 600 -21.04 -19.63 25.35
CA ASP A 600 -21.03 -20.63 24.28
C ASP A 600 -20.22 -20.15 23.08
N GLU A 601 -20.41 -18.90 22.65
CA GLU A 601 -19.53 -18.26 21.67
C GLU A 601 -18.08 -18.22 22.19
N ALA A 602 -17.86 -17.93 23.48
CA ALA A 602 -16.53 -17.97 24.11
C ALA A 602 -15.89 -19.36 24.05
N ARG A 603 -16.66 -20.44 24.26
CA ARG A 603 -16.19 -21.83 24.08
C ARG A 603 -15.88 -22.14 22.63
N GLN A 604 -16.67 -21.67 21.67
CA GLN A 604 -16.39 -21.81 20.23
C GLN A 604 -15.12 -21.07 19.82
N LEU A 605 -14.89 -19.85 20.31
CA LEU A 605 -13.66 -19.09 20.08
C LEU A 605 -12.43 -19.87 20.55
N TRP A 606 -12.44 -20.43 21.76
CA TRP A 606 -11.35 -21.27 22.27
C TRP A 606 -11.16 -22.57 21.45
N ALA A 607 -12.25 -23.25 21.08
CA ALA A 607 -12.20 -24.47 20.26
C ALA A 607 -11.62 -24.21 18.87
N ASN A 608 -11.94 -23.07 18.26
CA ASN A 608 -11.38 -22.59 16.99
C ASN A 608 -9.98 -21.97 17.14
N GLY A 609 -9.28 -22.21 18.26
CA GLY A 609 -7.93 -21.71 18.47
C GLY A 609 -7.81 -20.19 18.45
N LEU A 610 -8.83 -19.47 18.91
CA LEU A 610 -8.92 -18.00 18.91
C LEU A 610 -8.70 -17.37 17.51
N ASP A 611 -8.93 -18.11 16.43
CA ASP A 611 -8.80 -17.59 15.06
C ASP A 611 -10.06 -16.80 14.65
N GLY A 612 -9.82 -15.63 14.06
CA GLY A 612 -10.86 -14.77 13.52
C GLY A 612 -11.36 -15.16 12.13
N GLN A 613 -10.60 -15.94 11.33
CA GLN A 613 -10.90 -16.15 9.91
C GLN A 613 -12.29 -16.75 9.66
N ASN A 614 -12.70 -17.74 10.45
CA ASN A 614 -13.99 -18.42 10.31
C ASN A 614 -15.17 -17.69 10.98
N LEU A 615 -14.98 -16.45 11.45
CA LEU A 615 -16.00 -15.69 12.18
C LEU A 615 -16.65 -14.61 11.31
N ASN A 616 -17.93 -14.35 11.54
CA ASN A 616 -18.62 -13.21 10.94
C ASN A 616 -17.96 -11.87 11.40
N GLN A 617 -18.16 -10.80 10.63
CA GLN A 617 -17.48 -9.51 10.84
C GLN A 617 -17.73 -8.92 12.24
N GLN A 618 -18.95 -9.05 12.77
CA GLN A 618 -19.30 -8.57 14.11
C GLN A 618 -18.53 -9.34 15.20
N MET A 619 -18.46 -10.66 15.09
CA MET A 619 -17.74 -11.50 16.04
C MET A 619 -16.22 -11.35 15.92
N ARG A 620 -15.66 -11.13 14.71
CA ARG A 620 -14.26 -10.71 14.53
C ARG A 620 -13.94 -9.42 15.30
N GLY A 621 -14.80 -8.40 15.16
CA GLY A 621 -14.63 -7.13 15.89
C GLY A 621 -14.67 -7.30 17.41
N LYS A 622 -15.62 -8.09 17.92
CA LYS A 622 -15.68 -8.43 19.36
C LYS A 622 -14.43 -9.20 19.82
N LEU A 623 -14.00 -10.22 19.09
CA LEU A 623 -12.79 -10.99 19.40
C LEU A 623 -11.55 -10.09 19.44
N GLN A 624 -11.34 -9.26 18.41
CA GLN A 624 -10.16 -8.38 18.34
C GLN A 624 -10.14 -7.38 19.51
N SER A 625 -11.30 -6.79 19.88
CA SER A 625 -11.42 -5.93 21.06
C SER A 625 -11.09 -6.69 22.36
N ALA A 626 -11.56 -7.93 22.52
CA ALA A 626 -11.23 -8.78 23.68
C ALA A 626 -9.74 -9.15 23.74
N VAL A 627 -9.10 -9.43 22.59
CA VAL A 627 -7.65 -9.68 22.49
C VAL A 627 -6.86 -8.41 22.86
N SER A 628 -7.18 -7.24 22.29
CA SER A 628 -6.51 -5.97 22.67
C SER A 628 -6.66 -5.65 24.16
N ARG A 629 -7.82 -5.92 24.77
CA ARG A 629 -8.05 -5.73 26.21
C ARG A 629 -7.27 -6.72 27.07
N THR A 630 -7.07 -7.94 26.57
CA THR A 630 -6.28 -8.97 27.26
C THR A 630 -4.77 -8.68 27.12
N MET A 631 -4.33 -8.24 25.95
CA MET A 631 -2.98 -7.75 25.67
C MET A 631 -2.57 -6.68 26.71
N ILE A 632 -3.36 -5.60 26.86
CA ILE A 632 -3.16 -4.57 27.89
C ILE A 632 -3.07 -5.19 29.30
N ALA A 633 -4.02 -6.07 29.65
CA ALA A 633 -4.14 -6.61 31.01
C ALA A 633 -3.10 -7.70 31.36
N VAL A 634 -2.41 -8.27 30.38
CA VAL A 634 -1.47 -9.41 30.55
C VAL A 634 -0.03 -9.01 30.24
N MET A 635 0.22 -8.31 29.12
CA MET A 635 1.59 -8.11 28.62
C MET A 635 2.52 -7.36 29.57
N PRO A 636 2.11 -6.31 30.30
CA PRO A 636 2.98 -5.65 31.28
C PRO A 636 3.34 -6.51 32.51
N LYS A 637 2.82 -7.74 32.61
CA LYS A 637 3.06 -8.68 33.72
C LYS A 637 3.98 -9.84 33.33
N ILE A 638 4.47 -9.86 32.09
CA ILE A 638 5.44 -10.83 31.55
C ILE A 638 6.78 -10.09 31.32
N SER A 639 7.93 -10.74 31.46
CA SER A 639 9.21 -10.06 31.18
C SER A 639 9.38 -9.80 29.67
N ALA A 640 10.03 -8.70 29.32
CA ALA A 640 10.27 -8.34 27.91
C ALA A 640 11.10 -9.44 27.20
N GLU A 641 12.01 -10.06 27.94
CA GLU A 641 12.84 -11.19 27.55
C GLU A 641 12.01 -12.42 27.18
N SER A 642 10.93 -12.70 27.92
CA SER A 642 9.99 -13.78 27.62
C SER A 642 9.01 -13.45 26.48
N LEU A 643 8.76 -12.17 26.21
CA LEU A 643 7.91 -11.73 25.11
C LEU A 643 8.62 -11.66 23.75
N LYS A 644 9.91 -11.32 23.73
CA LYS A 644 10.70 -11.12 22.49
C LYS A 644 10.54 -12.26 21.47
N PRO A 645 10.64 -13.56 21.82
CA PRO A 645 10.49 -14.64 20.83
C PRO A 645 9.11 -14.70 20.18
N TYR A 646 8.04 -14.48 20.95
CA TYR A 646 6.66 -14.49 20.44
C TYR A 646 6.38 -13.30 19.53
N ILE A 647 6.89 -12.12 19.88
CA ILE A 647 6.70 -10.90 19.07
C ILE A 647 7.54 -10.98 17.80
N ASP A 648 8.80 -11.45 17.88
CA ASP A 648 9.68 -11.63 16.72
C ASP A 648 9.12 -12.64 15.72
N GLN A 649 8.60 -13.78 16.20
CA GLN A 649 7.92 -14.77 15.37
C GLN A 649 6.72 -14.15 14.63
N ARG A 650 5.98 -13.23 15.28
CA ARG A 650 4.84 -12.55 14.65
C ARG A 650 5.22 -11.41 13.73
N ILE A 651 6.29 -10.66 14.02
CA ILE A 651 6.88 -9.68 13.12
C ILE A 651 7.31 -10.37 11.82
N ALA A 652 8.09 -11.46 11.92
CA ALA A 652 8.53 -12.24 10.76
C ALA A 652 7.36 -12.85 9.97
N ALA A 653 6.34 -13.39 10.64
CA ALA A 653 5.18 -13.99 9.98
C ALA A 653 4.23 -12.97 9.33
N LEU A 654 4.10 -11.76 9.88
CA LEU A 654 3.22 -10.72 9.33
C LEU A 654 3.93 -9.85 8.28
N ALA A 655 5.25 -9.71 8.34
CA ALA A 655 6.04 -8.79 7.53
C ALA A 655 5.75 -8.85 6.01
N PRO A 656 5.74 -10.05 5.36
CA PRO A 656 5.36 -10.16 3.95
C PRO A 656 3.94 -9.68 3.66
N SER A 657 3.00 -9.83 4.60
CA SER A 657 1.62 -9.38 4.41
C SER A 657 1.45 -7.85 4.56
N PHE A 658 2.44 -7.16 5.14
CA PHE A 658 2.49 -5.71 5.29
C PHE A 658 3.51 -5.02 4.38
N GLU A 659 4.32 -5.77 3.61
CA GLU A 659 5.49 -5.27 2.87
C GLU A 659 6.46 -4.47 3.76
N ILE A 660 6.73 -4.95 4.97
CA ILE A 660 7.72 -4.38 5.89
C ILE A 660 8.90 -5.33 5.99
N ASP A 661 10.13 -4.79 6.03
CA ASP A 661 11.32 -5.58 6.36
C ASP A 661 11.27 -5.98 7.85
N PRO A 662 11.24 -7.28 8.21
CA PRO A 662 11.16 -7.72 9.61
C PRO A 662 12.43 -7.42 10.42
N GLU A 663 13.57 -7.24 9.77
CA GLU A 663 14.82 -6.80 10.41
C GLU A 663 14.96 -5.28 10.48
N ASN A 664 14.17 -4.54 9.71
CA ASN A 664 14.29 -3.08 9.60
C ASN A 664 12.92 -2.40 9.44
N LEU A 665 12.30 -2.03 10.56
CA LEU A 665 10.98 -1.39 10.58
C LEU A 665 10.94 -0.03 9.87
N ALA A 666 12.09 0.59 9.61
CA ALA A 666 12.19 1.81 8.81
C ALA A 666 12.04 1.56 7.30
N ARG A 667 12.12 0.31 6.84
CA ARG A 667 12.09 -0.09 5.42
C ARG A 667 10.83 -0.85 5.04
N ASN A 668 10.53 -0.82 3.75
CA ASN A 668 9.58 -1.74 3.13
C ASN A 668 10.31 -3.04 2.75
N ALA A 669 9.58 -4.14 2.57
CA ALA A 669 10.14 -5.37 2.01
C ALA A 669 10.57 -5.15 0.55
N THR A 670 11.60 -5.88 0.12
CA THR A 670 12.18 -5.87 -1.24
C THR A 670 11.66 -7.02 -2.09
#